data_AF-A0A6P6MVE9-F1
#
_entry.id   AF-A0A6P6MVE9-F1
#
_cell.length_a   1.000
_cell.length_b   1.000
_cell.length_c   1.000
_cell.angle_alpha   90.00
_cell.angle_beta   90.00
_cell.angle_gamma   90.00
#
_symmetry.space_group_name_H-M   'P 1'
#
loop_
_entity.id
_entity.type
_entity.pdbx_description
1 polymer ?
#
loop_
_entity_poly.entity_id
_entity_poly.type
_entity_poly.pdbx_seq_one_letter_code
_entity_poly.pdbx_strand_id
1 'polypeptide(L)'
;MDKEDGSVKYVLMGDGAGTVFEIDENSGDIHATRRLDREEKALYTLSAKAVNKTSGQDLEKASEFIIKIHDINDNEPKFAKDTYVAGVSEMSNVGAFVIRVTATDADDEAYGNSAKLVYSILQGQPYFSVEPETGVIRTALPNMIRENREHYQVVIQAKDMAGQMGGLSGTTTVNITLLDVNNSPPRFPHSTYHLSTPESTGIGSPVGRIKAYDADVGENAEMWYSILDGDGQDVFNIITDSTSQEGVITVKKQLDYESKRLYSLRVQVTNTHIDRRFEQLGPFSDTAIVRITVTDVDEPPVFSRAMYIFEVDEDTPAGSSVGTVSARDPDTINHLVKYTIDRHTDLERLFNIDSNNGTISTLQGLDRETSKWHNISVLATELSTALQTRVPVFIKVRDVNDNAPEFAMYYETFVCENVKAGQLIQTISAVDTDEPLVGHKFVFSLSTINPNFTIFDNEDNTARILTRRGRFNRREMSSYLLPVVISDNDYPIQSSTSTLTVRVCACDSRGNVQTCSTEALLLSAGLSTGALVAILLCILILLMIVVLFAALRRQKKKEPLIISKEDVRDNVVSYNDEGGGEEDTQAFDIGTLRNPEVIDTNKLRRDIMPEMLFPFRRTSPIKDNTDVRDFINGRLHENDSDPTAPPYDSLATYAYEGNGSLAESLSSLESAATEGDQEFEYLSHWGPQFKKLADMYIGQESQRES
;
A
#
# COMPACT_ATOMS: atom_id res chain seq x y z
N MET A 1 56.77 75.21 69.85
CA MET A 1 57.78 75.60 68.85
C MET A 1 59.01 74.77 69.13
N ASP A 2 59.33 73.85 68.23
CA ASP A 2 60.56 73.06 68.25
C ASP A 2 61.77 74.01 68.22
N LYS A 3 62.78 73.73 69.04
CA LYS A 3 64.00 74.55 69.12
C LYS A 3 65.06 74.10 68.10
N GLU A 4 64.74 73.13 67.24
CA GLU A 4 65.67 72.51 66.27
C GLU A 4 66.95 71.96 66.93
N ASP A 5 66.88 71.65 68.24
CA ASP A 5 68.01 71.15 69.03
C ASP A 5 68.15 69.62 68.98
N GLY A 6 67.31 68.95 68.17
CA GLY A 6 67.29 67.51 67.97
C GLY A 6 66.75 66.70 69.16
N SER A 7 66.10 67.35 70.14
CA SER A 7 65.57 66.70 71.35
C SER A 7 64.19 66.05 71.17
N VAL A 8 63.47 66.40 70.10
CA VAL A 8 62.14 65.89 69.75
C VAL A 8 62.27 64.77 68.71
N LYS A 9 61.45 63.72 68.88
CA LYS A 9 61.29 62.62 67.92
C LYS A 9 59.82 62.51 67.54
N TYR A 10 59.51 62.54 66.25
CA TYR A 10 58.15 62.31 65.74
C TYR A 10 57.89 60.81 65.56
N VAL A 11 56.70 60.35 65.97
CA VAL A 11 56.29 58.95 65.87
C VAL A 11 54.90 58.88 65.23
N LEU A 12 54.77 58.05 64.20
CA LEU A 12 53.53 57.78 63.48
C LEU A 12 52.93 56.45 63.92
N MET A 13 51.62 56.42 64.15
CA MET A 13 50.86 55.26 64.57
C MET A 13 49.53 55.21 63.82
N GLY A 14 48.92 54.03 63.68
CA GLY A 14 47.64 53.84 63.01
C GLY A 14 47.76 53.04 61.72
N ASP A 15 46.79 53.23 60.82
CA ASP A 15 46.64 52.40 59.62
C ASP A 15 47.78 52.62 58.62
N GLY A 16 48.62 51.60 58.42
CA GLY A 16 49.73 51.66 57.46
C GLY A 16 50.98 52.39 57.95
N ALA A 17 51.03 52.78 59.23
CA ALA A 17 52.23 53.37 59.83
C ALA A 17 53.39 52.35 59.85
N GLY A 18 54.56 52.75 59.35
CA GLY A 18 55.77 51.92 59.27
C GLY A 18 55.77 50.91 58.12
N THR A 19 54.70 50.81 57.34
CA THR A 19 54.62 49.90 56.17
C THR A 19 54.29 50.64 54.89
N VAL A 20 53.31 51.55 54.92
CA VAL A 20 52.84 52.36 53.79
C VAL A 20 53.27 53.82 53.95
N PHE A 21 53.22 54.34 55.17
CA PHE A 21 53.63 55.70 55.52
C PHE A 21 54.70 55.67 56.60
N GLU A 22 55.75 56.45 56.39
CA GLU A 22 56.84 56.65 57.34
C GLU A 22 56.96 58.14 57.66
N ILE A 23 57.21 58.48 58.92
CA ILE A 23 57.45 59.85 59.35
C ILE A 23 58.94 60.03 59.61
N ASP A 24 59.54 61.09 59.06
CA ASP A 24 60.91 61.45 59.41
C ASP A 24 60.96 61.84 60.89
N GLU A 25 61.77 61.13 61.65
CA GLU A 25 61.83 61.29 63.10
C GLU A 25 62.31 62.68 63.54
N ASN A 26 62.99 63.44 62.67
CA ASN A 26 63.55 64.76 62.97
C ASN A 26 62.78 65.91 62.30
N SER A 27 62.32 65.78 61.05
CA SER A 27 61.56 66.84 60.36
C SER A 27 60.05 66.75 60.60
N GLY A 28 59.53 65.56 60.88
CA GLY A 28 58.10 65.30 60.96
C GLY A 28 57.41 65.15 59.60
N ASP A 29 58.15 65.15 58.49
CA ASP A 29 57.61 64.94 57.15
C ASP A 29 57.13 63.49 56.99
N ILE A 30 55.94 63.31 56.41
CA ILE A 30 55.38 61.99 56.14
C ILE A 30 55.62 61.64 54.69
N HIS A 31 56.26 60.49 54.44
CA HIS A 31 56.53 59.95 53.12
C HIS A 31 55.79 58.64 52.92
N ALA A 32 55.30 58.42 51.70
CA ALA A 32 54.86 57.10 51.27
C ALA A 32 56.08 56.24 50.90
N THR A 33 56.15 55.03 51.45
CA THR A 33 57.26 54.08 51.22
C THR A 33 57.07 53.26 49.95
N ARG A 34 55.85 53.24 49.40
CA ARG A 34 55.46 52.52 48.18
C ARG A 34 54.44 53.32 47.37
N ARG A 35 54.19 52.89 46.12
CA ARG A 35 53.09 53.42 45.32
C ARG A 35 51.76 53.14 46.03
N LEU A 36 50.86 54.12 46.00
CA LEU A 36 49.55 54.05 46.61
C LEU A 36 48.52 53.80 45.51
N ASP A 37 47.59 52.92 45.80
CA ASP A 37 46.47 52.55 44.94
C ASP A 37 45.18 52.89 45.70
N ARG A 38 44.36 53.77 45.12
CA ARG A 38 43.13 54.24 45.76
C ARG A 38 42.08 53.13 45.78
N GLU A 39 42.03 52.34 44.72
CA GLU A 39 41.11 51.22 44.51
C GLU A 39 41.39 50.10 45.54
N GLU A 40 42.64 49.96 45.99
CA GLU A 40 43.00 49.09 47.13
C GLU A 40 42.53 49.70 48.46
N LYS A 41 42.88 50.96 48.75
CA LYS A 41 42.47 51.66 49.97
C LYS A 41 42.52 53.19 49.83
N ALA A 42 41.34 53.83 49.84
CA ALA A 42 41.19 55.27 49.60
C ALA A 42 41.50 56.18 50.81
N LEU A 43 41.42 55.66 52.05
CA LEU A 43 41.50 56.45 53.28
C LEU A 43 42.35 55.74 54.33
N TYR A 44 43.30 56.48 54.90
CA TYR A 44 44.15 56.02 56.00
C TYR A 44 43.96 56.94 57.20
N THR A 45 43.59 56.38 58.34
CA THR A 45 43.46 57.12 59.60
C THR A 45 44.72 56.89 60.42
N LEU A 46 45.49 57.95 60.61
CA LEU A 46 46.79 57.94 61.24
C LEU A 46 46.81 58.92 62.42
N SER A 47 47.72 58.69 63.35
CA SER A 47 47.96 59.60 64.46
C SER A 47 49.45 59.81 64.64
N ALA A 48 49.85 61.07 64.81
CA ALA A 48 51.24 61.45 65.06
C ALA A 48 51.37 62.01 66.47
N LYS A 49 52.46 61.67 67.15
CA LYS A 49 52.85 62.27 68.43
C LYS A 49 54.31 62.66 68.44
N ALA A 50 54.64 63.67 69.25
CA ALA A 50 56.01 64.07 69.51
C ALA A 50 56.46 63.49 70.86
N VAL A 51 57.63 62.83 70.88
CA VAL A 51 58.23 62.24 72.09
C VAL A 51 59.63 62.78 72.30
N ASN A 52 60.10 62.78 73.55
CA ASN A 52 61.47 63.14 73.86
C ASN A 52 62.42 62.04 73.41
N LYS A 53 63.44 62.38 72.61
CA LYS A 53 64.38 61.42 71.99
C LYS A 53 65.19 60.60 73.00
N THR A 54 65.43 61.12 74.20
CA THR A 54 66.26 60.47 75.23
C THR A 54 65.44 59.75 76.30
N SER A 55 64.30 60.30 76.72
CA SER A 55 63.46 59.68 77.76
C SER A 55 62.30 58.84 77.21
N GLY A 56 61.96 58.99 75.93
CA GLY A 56 60.79 58.36 75.30
C GLY A 56 59.45 58.89 75.82
N GLN A 57 59.46 59.93 76.65
CA GLN A 57 58.25 60.53 77.23
C GLN A 57 57.49 61.33 76.17
N ASP A 58 56.17 61.12 76.11
CA ASP A 58 55.27 61.90 75.24
C ASP A 58 55.34 63.39 75.61
N LEU A 59 55.77 64.22 74.65
CA LEU A 59 55.84 65.68 74.79
C LEU A 59 54.51 66.33 74.43
N GLU A 60 53.79 65.75 73.48
CA GLU A 60 52.47 66.17 73.04
C GLU A 60 51.54 64.97 72.90
N LYS A 61 50.23 65.22 73.01
CA LYS A 61 49.21 64.19 72.77
C LYS A 61 49.18 63.79 71.30
N ALA A 62 48.78 62.54 71.02
CA ALA A 62 48.60 62.07 69.67
C ALA A 62 47.50 62.88 68.96
N SER A 63 47.83 63.42 67.77
CA SER A 63 46.88 64.10 66.89
C SER A 63 46.48 63.16 65.77
N GLU A 64 45.18 62.89 65.65
CA GLU A 64 44.61 62.08 64.58
C GLU A 64 44.40 62.92 63.32
N PHE A 65 44.73 62.35 62.17
CA PHE A 65 44.50 62.94 60.86
C PHE A 65 44.23 61.84 59.84
N ILE A 66 43.59 62.23 58.74
CA ILE A 66 43.21 61.31 57.66
C ILE A 66 44.03 61.66 56.43
N ILE A 67 44.77 60.69 55.91
CA ILE A 67 45.33 60.78 54.56
C ILE A 67 44.28 60.28 53.59
N LYS A 68 43.72 61.19 52.79
CA LYS A 68 42.83 60.86 51.69
C LYS A 68 43.65 60.72 50.41
N ILE A 69 43.57 59.56 49.77
CA ILE A 69 44.20 59.32 48.48
C ILE A 69 43.30 59.93 47.40
N HIS A 70 43.89 60.79 46.56
CA HIS A 70 43.20 61.35 45.41
C HIS A 70 43.25 60.36 44.26
N ASP A 71 42.11 60.23 43.59
CA ASP A 71 41.93 59.39 42.42
C ASP A 71 42.71 59.93 41.22
N ILE A 72 43.18 59.00 40.38
CA ILE A 72 43.73 59.27 39.05
C ILE A 72 43.04 58.32 38.07
N ASN A 73 42.89 58.73 36.81
CA ASN A 73 42.20 57.91 35.82
C ASN A 73 43.11 56.79 35.27
N ASP A 74 43.37 55.75 36.06
CA ASP A 74 44.28 54.65 35.74
C ASP A 74 43.57 53.29 35.54
N ASN A 75 42.25 53.21 35.73
CA ASN A 75 41.46 52.05 35.33
C ASN A 75 40.65 52.34 34.07
N GLU A 76 40.61 51.37 33.16
CA GLU A 76 39.75 51.46 31.99
C GLU A 76 38.36 50.85 32.25
N PRO A 77 37.31 51.34 31.57
CA PRO A 77 35.97 50.77 31.67
C PRO A 77 35.95 49.28 31.29
N LYS A 78 35.35 48.45 32.13
CA LYS A 78 35.19 47.00 31.88
C LYS A 78 33.74 46.62 31.70
N PHE A 79 33.41 46.00 30.57
CA PHE A 79 32.08 45.47 30.33
C PHE A 79 31.82 44.22 31.19
N ALA A 80 30.56 44.05 31.61
CA ALA A 80 30.15 42.88 32.39
C ALA A 80 30.27 41.54 31.63
N LYS A 81 30.36 41.58 30.28
CA LYS A 81 30.55 40.42 29.41
C LYS A 81 31.44 40.81 28.22
N ASP A 82 32.25 39.86 27.76
CA ASP A 82 33.08 40.01 26.55
C ASP A 82 32.23 40.02 25.27
N THR A 83 31.11 39.30 25.27
CA THR A 83 30.16 39.26 24.15
C THR A 83 28.72 39.21 24.65
N TYR A 84 27.87 40.01 24.04
CA TYR A 84 26.43 40.02 24.26
C TYR A 84 25.72 39.41 23.05
N VAL A 85 24.61 38.70 23.29
CA VAL A 85 23.75 38.15 22.24
C VAL A 85 22.35 38.69 22.45
N ALA A 86 21.73 39.16 21.37
CA ALA A 86 20.37 39.71 21.40
C ALA A 86 19.60 39.33 20.13
N GLY A 87 18.28 39.22 20.26
CA GLY A 87 17.36 39.06 19.14
C GLY A 87 16.46 40.29 19.02
N VAL A 88 16.18 40.72 17.80
CA VAL A 88 15.16 41.74 17.53
C VAL A 88 14.35 41.32 16.32
N SER A 89 13.03 41.43 16.38
CA SER A 89 12.18 41.11 15.22
C SER A 89 12.55 41.98 14.03
N GLU A 90 12.60 41.38 12.86
CA GLU A 90 12.71 42.15 11.62
C GLU A 90 11.52 43.10 11.44
N MET A 91 11.66 44.08 10.55
CA MET A 91 10.67 45.16 10.34
C MET A 91 10.29 45.94 11.61
N SER A 92 11.04 45.81 12.70
CA SER A 92 10.83 46.60 13.90
C SER A 92 10.94 48.09 13.61
N ASN A 93 10.05 48.87 14.23
CA ASN A 93 10.09 50.33 14.13
C ASN A 93 11.45 50.87 14.59
N VAL A 94 11.85 52.01 14.02
CA VAL A 94 13.04 52.74 14.47
C VAL A 94 12.88 53.08 15.96
N GLY A 95 13.92 52.81 16.74
CA GLY A 95 13.91 53.00 18.19
C GLY A 95 13.46 51.77 18.99
N ALA A 96 13.21 50.62 18.37
CA ALA A 96 12.91 49.39 19.08
C ALA A 96 14.08 48.98 19.98
N PHE A 97 13.76 48.54 21.20
CA PHE A 97 14.76 48.10 22.17
C PHE A 97 15.37 46.76 21.72
N VAL A 98 16.70 46.68 21.72
CA VAL A 98 17.43 45.44 21.41
C VAL A 98 18.01 44.83 22.68
N ILE A 99 18.91 45.55 23.34
CA ILE A 99 19.57 45.10 24.57
C ILE A 99 20.19 46.29 25.30
N ARG A 100 20.50 46.13 26.59
CA ARG A 100 21.32 47.08 27.35
C ARG A 100 22.67 46.44 27.68
N VAL A 101 23.75 47.10 27.32
CA VAL A 101 25.11 46.73 27.75
C VAL A 101 25.50 47.55 28.97
N THR A 102 26.32 46.96 29.84
CA THR A 102 26.78 47.61 31.07
C THR A 102 28.27 47.45 31.22
N ALA A 103 28.96 48.56 31.43
CA ALA A 103 30.36 48.63 31.84
C ALA A 103 30.48 49.30 33.21
N THR A 104 31.56 48.99 33.90
CA THR A 104 31.92 49.55 35.21
C THR A 104 33.36 50.04 35.16
N ASP A 105 33.61 51.16 35.80
CA ASP A 105 34.95 51.70 36.03
C ASP A 105 35.28 51.59 37.53
N ALA A 106 36.54 51.34 37.86
CA ALA A 106 36.97 51.19 39.25
C ALA A 106 37.34 52.54 39.91
N ASP A 107 37.57 53.58 39.10
CA ASP A 107 37.98 54.91 39.55
C ASP A 107 36.86 55.63 40.35
N ASP A 108 37.15 56.81 40.90
CA ASP A 108 36.17 57.60 41.66
C ASP A 108 35.22 58.38 40.74
N GLU A 109 33.91 58.13 40.82
CA GLU A 109 32.91 58.88 40.04
C GLU A 109 32.86 60.37 40.43
N ALA A 110 33.13 60.69 41.70
CA ALA A 110 33.03 62.05 42.22
C ALA A 110 34.26 62.92 41.93
N TYR A 111 35.39 62.31 41.57
CA TYR A 111 36.65 63.01 41.32
C TYR A 111 36.90 63.12 39.82
N GLY A 112 36.82 64.33 39.26
CA GLY A 112 37.19 64.57 37.86
C GLY A 112 36.29 63.92 36.79
N ASN A 113 35.20 63.25 37.19
CA ASN A 113 34.41 62.36 36.34
C ASN A 113 35.17 61.11 35.86
N SER A 114 36.23 60.67 36.55
CA SER A 114 37.07 59.53 36.15
C SER A 114 36.19 58.31 35.81
N ALA A 115 35.33 57.87 36.71
CA ALA A 115 34.44 56.72 36.46
C ALA A 115 33.15 57.01 35.66
N LYS A 116 32.94 58.23 35.14
CA LYS A 116 31.69 58.56 34.42
C LYS A 116 31.76 58.08 32.96
N LEU A 117 30.96 57.06 32.66
CA LEU A 117 30.98 56.39 31.35
C LEU A 117 30.04 57.02 30.32
N VAL A 118 30.53 57.08 29.08
CA VAL A 118 29.74 57.41 27.88
C VAL A 118 29.88 56.28 26.86
N TYR A 119 28.74 55.72 26.45
CA TYR A 119 28.67 54.65 25.46
C TYR A 119 28.60 55.19 24.03
N SER A 120 29.30 54.55 23.10
CA SER A 120 29.27 54.87 21.67
C SER A 120 29.43 53.62 20.80
N ILE A 121 29.02 53.70 19.53
CA ILE A 121 29.17 52.61 18.55
C ILE A 121 30.44 52.86 17.74
N LEU A 122 31.36 51.89 17.74
CA LEU A 122 32.53 51.88 16.86
C LEU A 122 32.22 51.22 15.51
N GLN A 123 31.42 50.16 15.53
CA GLN A 123 31.01 49.42 14.33
C GLN A 123 29.56 48.95 14.49
N GLY A 124 28.75 49.05 13.43
CA GLY A 124 27.33 48.67 13.47
C GLY A 124 26.37 49.77 13.03
N GLN A 125 26.86 50.99 12.86
CA GLN A 125 26.14 52.03 12.10
C GLN A 125 26.06 51.64 10.62
N PRO A 126 24.98 52.01 9.91
CA PRO A 126 23.85 52.85 10.35
C PRO A 126 22.69 52.07 11.04
N TYR A 127 22.79 50.74 11.21
CA TYR A 127 21.65 49.88 11.58
C TYR A 127 21.17 50.05 13.03
N PHE A 128 22.08 50.35 13.94
CA PHE A 128 21.78 50.48 15.38
C PHE A 128 22.27 51.81 15.95
N SER A 129 21.62 52.24 17.02
CA SER A 129 22.02 53.38 17.86
C SER A 129 22.22 52.92 19.30
N VAL A 130 23.07 53.61 20.05
CA VAL A 130 23.28 53.38 21.49
C VAL A 130 22.99 54.67 22.24
N GLU A 131 22.25 54.56 23.34
CA GLU A 131 22.00 55.67 24.25
C GLU A 131 23.26 55.92 25.11
N PRO A 132 23.87 57.13 25.04
CA PRO A 132 25.21 57.36 25.59
C PRO A 132 25.33 57.22 27.10
N GLU A 133 24.26 57.44 27.86
CA GLU A 133 24.30 57.39 29.34
C GLU A 133 23.87 56.03 29.90
N THR A 134 23.04 55.28 29.15
CA THR A 134 22.39 54.06 29.67
C THR A 134 22.93 52.77 29.05
N GLY A 135 23.66 52.86 27.94
CA GLY A 135 24.13 51.70 27.18
C GLY A 135 23.00 50.92 26.49
N VAL A 136 21.81 51.51 26.35
CA VAL A 136 20.67 50.88 25.66
C VAL A 136 20.86 50.97 24.15
N ILE A 137 20.90 49.81 23.48
CA ILE A 137 20.99 49.70 22.04
C ILE A 137 19.58 49.61 21.44
N ARG A 138 19.32 50.39 20.40
CA ARG A 138 18.06 50.43 19.66
C ARG A 138 18.27 50.30 18.16
N THR A 139 17.23 49.89 17.44
CA THR A 139 17.21 49.95 15.97
C THR A 139 17.28 51.40 15.50
N ALA A 140 18.08 51.67 14.46
CA ALA A 140 18.26 53.01 13.89
C ALA A 140 17.78 53.12 12.44
N LEU A 141 17.57 51.99 11.75
CA LEU A 141 16.99 51.95 10.40
C LEU A 141 15.64 51.23 10.39
N PRO A 142 14.69 51.70 9.57
CA PRO A 142 13.48 50.95 9.26
C PRO A 142 13.78 49.80 8.30
N ASN A 143 12.85 48.85 8.18
CA ASN A 143 12.86 47.79 7.15
C ASN A 143 14.16 46.97 7.13
N MET A 144 14.70 46.67 8.32
CA MET A 144 15.70 45.61 8.45
C MET A 144 14.98 44.28 8.22
N ILE A 145 15.34 43.60 7.13
CA ILE A 145 14.68 42.38 6.63
C ILE A 145 15.65 41.22 6.81
N ARG A 146 15.19 40.13 7.42
CA ARG A 146 16.01 38.96 7.77
C ARG A 146 16.53 38.26 6.52
N GLU A 147 15.70 38.13 5.48
CA GLU A 147 16.01 37.45 4.21
C GLU A 147 17.19 38.11 3.48
N ASN A 148 17.39 39.41 3.69
CA ASN A 148 18.53 40.14 3.13
C ASN A 148 19.79 39.97 3.99
N ARG A 149 19.63 40.03 5.32
CA ARG A 149 20.72 39.88 6.29
C ARG A 149 20.18 39.55 7.68
N GLU A 150 20.43 38.33 8.14
CA GLU A 150 19.98 37.87 9.46
C GLU A 150 20.89 38.31 10.62
N HIS A 151 22.20 38.33 10.38
CA HIS A 151 23.19 38.54 11.44
C HIS A 151 23.88 39.90 11.34
N TYR A 152 23.87 40.60 12.48
CA TYR A 152 24.55 41.87 12.67
C TYR A 152 25.51 41.79 13.84
N GLN A 153 26.65 42.47 13.70
CA GLN A 153 27.64 42.60 14.75
C GLN A 153 27.84 44.08 15.04
N VAL A 154 27.71 44.45 16.31
CA VAL A 154 27.86 45.81 16.80
C VAL A 154 28.99 45.84 17.83
N VAL A 155 29.98 46.71 17.62
CA VAL A 155 31.06 46.93 18.58
C VAL A 155 30.75 48.20 19.37
N ILE A 156 30.57 48.04 20.67
CA ILE A 156 30.27 49.14 21.60
C ILE A 156 31.55 49.52 22.34
N GLN A 157 31.79 50.81 22.45
CA GLN A 157 32.82 51.39 23.30
C GLN A 157 32.17 52.05 24.50
N ALA A 158 32.70 51.80 25.70
CA ALA A 158 32.47 52.59 26.89
C ALA A 158 33.73 53.42 27.13
N LYS A 159 33.57 54.74 27.22
CA LYS A 159 34.68 55.67 27.44
C LYS A 159 34.45 56.44 28.73
N ASP A 160 35.46 56.47 29.57
CA ASP A 160 35.47 57.15 30.87
C ASP A 160 35.55 58.69 30.70
N MET A 161 35.72 59.43 31.80
CA MET A 161 35.92 60.89 31.77
C MET A 161 34.80 61.64 31.01
N ALA A 162 33.57 61.15 31.10
CA ALA A 162 32.41 61.62 30.34
C ALA A 162 32.66 61.70 28.82
N GLY A 163 33.49 60.80 28.27
CA GLY A 163 33.83 60.72 26.85
C GLY A 163 34.89 61.72 26.36
N GLN A 164 35.49 62.52 27.24
CA GLN A 164 36.44 63.58 26.89
C GLN A 164 37.75 63.06 26.26
N MET A 165 38.50 63.95 25.57
CA MET A 165 39.82 63.60 25.06
C MET A 165 40.79 63.36 26.22
N GLY A 166 41.42 62.17 26.26
CA GLY A 166 42.29 61.73 27.36
C GLY A 166 41.73 60.58 28.19
N GLY A 167 40.43 60.28 28.06
CA GLY A 167 39.81 59.14 28.75
C GLY A 167 40.18 57.77 28.17
N LEU A 168 40.21 56.75 29.02
CA LEU A 168 40.42 55.34 28.66
C LEU A 168 39.11 54.73 28.16
N SER A 169 39.21 53.61 27.44
CA SER A 169 38.04 53.00 26.81
C SER A 169 38.09 51.49 26.79
N GLY A 170 37.01 50.86 27.24
CA GLY A 170 36.74 49.44 27.01
C GLY A 170 35.90 49.23 25.76
N THR A 171 35.98 48.04 25.17
CA THR A 171 35.11 47.64 24.06
C THR A 171 34.48 46.28 24.31
N THR A 172 33.28 46.07 23.77
CA THR A 172 32.58 44.77 23.76
C THR A 172 31.86 44.58 22.45
N THR A 173 31.54 43.32 22.12
CA THR A 173 30.84 42.96 20.89
C THR A 173 29.42 42.48 21.20
N VAL A 174 28.44 42.92 20.41
CA VAL A 174 27.05 42.51 20.49
C VAL A 174 26.67 41.83 19.17
N ASN A 175 26.37 40.54 19.24
CA ASN A 175 25.85 39.77 18.10
C ASN A 175 24.32 39.83 18.13
N ILE A 176 23.73 40.45 17.12
CA ILE A 176 22.29 40.67 17.01
C ILE A 176 21.76 39.80 15.86
N THR A 177 20.77 38.97 16.18
CA THR A 177 20.05 38.14 15.20
C THR A 177 18.67 38.73 14.93
N LEU A 178 18.32 38.95 13.67
CA LEU A 178 16.94 39.29 13.31
C LEU A 178 16.05 38.07 13.51
N LEU A 179 14.99 38.23 14.30
CA LEU A 179 13.97 37.21 14.48
C LEU A 179 12.95 37.34 13.36
N ASP A 180 12.61 36.18 12.80
CA ASP A 180 11.67 36.03 11.69
C ASP A 180 10.26 36.50 12.06
N VAL A 181 9.57 37.10 11.10
CA VAL A 181 8.19 37.55 11.23
C VAL A 181 7.46 37.18 9.96
N ASN A 182 6.27 36.55 10.07
CA ASN A 182 5.50 36.16 8.89
C ASN A 182 5.06 37.36 8.03
N ASN A 183 5.90 37.71 7.07
CA ASN A 183 5.75 38.86 6.18
C ASN A 183 5.85 38.45 4.71
N SER A 184 6.21 37.20 4.42
CA SER A 184 6.45 36.69 3.08
C SER A 184 5.46 35.58 2.74
N PRO A 185 4.28 35.90 2.19
CA PRO A 185 3.26 34.88 1.92
C PRO A 185 3.71 33.87 0.84
N PRO A 186 3.18 32.64 0.83
CA PRO A 186 3.59 31.60 -0.09
C PRO A 186 3.21 31.97 -1.52
N ARG A 187 4.10 31.64 -2.46
CA ARG A 187 3.93 31.93 -3.88
C ARG A 187 4.20 30.72 -4.75
N PHE A 188 3.30 30.47 -5.70
CA PHE A 188 3.56 29.49 -6.73
C PHE A 188 4.52 30.09 -7.78
N PRO A 189 5.57 29.35 -8.19
CA PRO A 189 6.45 29.79 -9.29
C PRO A 189 5.72 29.81 -10.64
N HIS A 190 4.66 29.02 -10.80
CA HIS A 190 3.87 28.92 -12.01
C HIS A 190 2.38 29.09 -11.70
N SER A 191 1.68 29.84 -12.55
CA SER A 191 0.22 30.01 -12.44
C SER A 191 -0.57 28.80 -12.92
N THR A 192 0.06 27.87 -13.65
CA THR A 192 -0.57 26.64 -14.15
C THR A 192 0.39 25.45 -14.07
N TYR A 193 -0.13 24.32 -13.59
CA TYR A 193 0.57 23.03 -13.54
C TYR A 193 -0.15 22.02 -14.45
N HIS A 194 0.62 21.18 -15.13
CA HIS A 194 0.10 20.10 -15.98
C HIS A 194 0.54 18.77 -15.40
N LEU A 195 -0.44 17.93 -15.07
CA LEU A 195 -0.22 16.57 -14.57
C LEU A 195 -0.96 15.59 -15.47
N SER A 196 -0.51 14.35 -15.49
CA SER A 196 -1.17 13.27 -16.22
C SER A 196 -1.25 12.02 -15.37
N THR A 197 -2.36 11.29 -15.47
CA THR A 197 -2.54 10.04 -14.71
C THR A 197 -3.36 9.05 -15.54
N PRO A 198 -3.05 7.74 -15.50
CA PRO A 198 -3.88 6.74 -16.15
C PRO A 198 -5.24 6.60 -15.46
N GLU A 199 -6.29 6.25 -16.20
CA GLU A 199 -7.61 6.05 -15.59
C GLU A 199 -7.66 4.87 -14.62
N SER A 200 -6.79 3.87 -14.82
CA SER A 200 -6.58 2.73 -13.93
C SER A 200 -5.96 3.10 -12.58
N THR A 201 -5.61 4.38 -12.36
CA THR A 201 -5.06 4.86 -11.09
C THR A 201 -6.07 4.68 -9.95
N GLY A 202 -5.71 3.88 -8.95
CA GLY A 202 -6.57 3.58 -7.81
C GLY A 202 -6.82 4.78 -6.89
N ILE A 203 -7.98 4.77 -6.22
CA ILE A 203 -8.36 5.77 -5.21
C ILE A 203 -7.30 5.86 -4.11
N GLY A 204 -6.93 7.09 -3.74
CA GLY A 204 -5.90 7.41 -2.75
C GLY A 204 -4.48 7.55 -3.34
N SER A 205 -4.26 7.10 -4.58
CA SER A 205 -2.94 7.16 -5.21
C SER A 205 -2.55 8.60 -5.58
N PRO A 206 -1.25 8.95 -5.49
CA PRO A 206 -0.77 10.27 -5.88
C PRO A 206 -0.73 10.43 -7.40
N VAL A 207 -1.30 11.53 -7.90
CA VAL A 207 -1.28 11.95 -9.32
C VAL A 207 -0.03 12.78 -9.62
N GLY A 208 0.35 13.64 -8.67
CA GLY A 208 1.49 14.52 -8.82
C GLY A 208 1.61 15.50 -7.66
N ARG A 209 2.68 16.29 -7.67
CA ARG A 209 3.02 17.23 -6.60
C ARG A 209 3.15 18.62 -7.17
N ILE A 210 2.67 19.61 -6.43
CA ILE A 210 2.87 21.03 -6.72
C ILE A 210 3.54 21.68 -5.51
N LYS A 211 4.39 22.67 -5.77
CA LYS A 211 5.16 23.35 -4.73
C LYS A 211 5.01 24.86 -4.83
N ALA A 212 4.76 25.49 -3.70
CA ALA A 212 4.87 26.92 -3.51
C ALA A 212 6.12 27.19 -2.67
N TYR A 213 6.60 28.42 -2.70
CA TYR A 213 7.76 28.85 -1.92
C TYR A 213 7.35 29.99 -1.00
N ASP A 214 7.81 29.87 0.23
CA ASP A 214 7.69 30.88 1.28
C ASP A 214 9.12 31.24 1.73
N ALA A 215 9.40 32.52 1.92
CA ALA A 215 10.75 33.02 2.22
C ALA A 215 11.02 33.11 3.74
N ASP A 216 9.99 32.99 4.56
CA ASP A 216 10.08 32.99 6.01
C ASP A 216 10.72 31.68 6.51
N VAL A 217 10.85 31.48 7.82
CA VAL A 217 11.44 30.24 8.39
C VAL A 217 10.61 29.64 9.53
N GLY A 218 10.75 28.33 9.70
CA GLY A 218 10.06 27.61 10.76
C GLY A 218 8.54 27.64 10.59
N GLU A 219 7.81 27.94 11.66
CA GLU A 219 6.34 27.99 11.67
C GLU A 219 5.77 29.06 10.72
N ASN A 220 6.51 30.15 10.47
CA ASN A 220 6.03 31.22 9.59
C ASN A 220 5.98 30.76 8.11
N ALA A 221 6.87 29.85 7.71
CA ALA A 221 6.91 29.28 6.36
C ALA A 221 6.09 27.99 6.19
N GLU A 222 5.34 27.56 7.22
CA GLU A 222 4.48 26.39 7.10
C GLU A 222 3.25 26.71 6.27
N MET A 223 3.00 25.88 5.26
CA MET A 223 1.99 26.09 4.23
C MET A 223 0.90 25.02 4.31
N TRP A 224 -0.30 25.39 3.88
CA TRP A 224 -1.45 24.49 3.74
C TRP A 224 -2.06 24.61 2.34
N TYR A 225 -2.26 23.46 1.69
CA TYR A 225 -2.87 23.38 0.36
C TYR A 225 -4.33 22.98 0.43
N SER A 226 -5.16 23.59 -0.42
CA SER A 226 -6.58 23.24 -0.55
C SER A 226 -7.10 23.44 -1.96
N ILE A 227 -8.10 22.65 -2.37
CA ILE A 227 -8.81 22.84 -3.64
C ILE A 227 -9.99 23.78 -3.39
N LEU A 228 -10.01 24.95 -4.04
CA LEU A 228 -11.07 25.94 -3.92
C LEU A 228 -12.29 25.58 -4.77
N ASP A 229 -12.06 25.41 -6.07
CA ASP A 229 -13.07 25.13 -7.07
C ASP A 229 -12.44 24.40 -8.26
N GLY A 230 -13.29 23.99 -9.20
CA GLY A 230 -12.88 23.30 -10.40
C GLY A 230 -13.79 22.13 -10.71
N ASP A 231 -13.68 21.64 -11.94
CA ASP A 231 -14.53 20.58 -12.46
C ASP A 231 -14.05 19.16 -12.07
N GLY A 232 -13.01 19.08 -11.25
CA GLY A 232 -12.46 17.86 -10.64
C GLY A 232 -12.47 17.85 -9.12
N GLN A 233 -13.13 18.81 -8.45
CA GLN A 233 -13.16 18.92 -6.98
C GLN A 233 -13.77 17.67 -6.30
N ASP A 234 -14.69 16.99 -6.95
CA ASP A 234 -15.29 15.74 -6.47
C ASP A 234 -14.44 14.50 -6.80
N VAL A 235 -13.47 14.64 -7.70
CA VAL A 235 -12.68 13.53 -8.26
C VAL A 235 -11.28 13.47 -7.69
N PHE A 236 -10.70 14.62 -7.31
CA PHE A 236 -9.36 14.72 -6.74
C PHE A 236 -9.39 15.32 -5.34
N ASN A 237 -8.36 15.01 -4.56
CA ASN A 237 -8.07 15.62 -3.29
C ASN A 237 -6.64 16.18 -3.28
N ILE A 238 -6.33 17.10 -2.37
CA ILE A 238 -4.97 17.58 -2.15
C ILE A 238 -4.62 17.44 -0.67
N ILE A 239 -3.42 16.95 -0.39
CA ILE A 239 -2.86 16.85 0.96
C ILE A 239 -1.53 17.60 0.99
N THR A 240 -1.25 18.26 2.12
CA THR A 240 0.07 18.85 2.35
C THR A 240 1.00 17.79 2.91
N ASP A 241 2.14 17.57 2.25
CA ASP A 241 3.23 16.77 2.78
C ASP A 241 3.95 17.56 3.87
N SER A 242 3.85 17.13 5.13
CA SER A 242 4.44 17.84 6.27
C SER A 242 5.97 17.95 6.19
N THR A 243 6.64 17.07 5.45
CA THR A 243 8.09 17.04 5.34
C THR A 243 8.62 17.89 4.20
N SER A 244 8.04 17.77 3.00
CA SER A 244 8.50 18.52 1.82
C SER A 244 7.80 19.87 1.64
N GLN A 245 6.71 20.11 2.39
CA GLN A 245 5.80 21.26 2.27
C GLN A 245 5.24 21.39 0.85
N GLU A 246 4.96 20.24 0.21
CA GLU A 246 4.38 20.18 -1.13
C GLU A 246 2.90 19.77 -1.08
N GLY A 247 2.10 20.28 -2.01
CA GLY A 247 0.74 19.83 -2.24
C GLY A 247 0.73 18.57 -3.08
N VAL A 248 0.39 17.43 -2.48
CA VAL A 248 0.24 16.13 -3.16
C VAL A 248 -1.21 15.96 -3.60
N ILE A 249 -1.42 15.91 -4.91
CA ILE A 249 -2.75 15.68 -5.49
C ILE A 249 -2.98 14.18 -5.59
N THR A 250 -4.14 13.73 -5.11
CA THR A 250 -4.52 12.31 -5.01
C THR A 250 -5.88 12.06 -5.64
N VAL A 251 -6.11 10.83 -6.09
CA VAL A 251 -7.39 10.40 -6.63
C VAL A 251 -8.39 10.18 -5.50
N LYS A 252 -9.56 10.82 -5.55
CA LYS A 252 -10.66 10.68 -4.57
C LYS A 252 -11.76 9.75 -5.09
N LYS A 253 -11.95 9.68 -6.41
CA LYS A 253 -12.95 8.84 -7.09
C LYS A 253 -12.33 8.17 -8.31
N GLN A 254 -12.79 6.96 -8.65
CA GLN A 254 -12.35 6.25 -9.84
C GLN A 254 -12.42 7.14 -11.09
N LEU A 255 -11.33 7.14 -11.86
CA LEU A 255 -11.22 7.87 -13.11
C LEU A 255 -11.77 7.01 -14.25
N ASP A 256 -12.30 7.68 -15.26
CA ASP A 256 -12.92 7.09 -16.44
C ASP A 256 -12.63 8.07 -17.59
N TYR A 257 -11.75 7.64 -18.50
CA TYR A 257 -11.24 8.43 -19.62
C TYR A 257 -12.35 8.74 -20.63
N GLU A 258 -13.21 7.75 -20.90
CA GLU A 258 -14.36 7.81 -21.81
C GLU A 258 -15.36 8.87 -21.36
N SER A 259 -15.59 8.95 -20.05
CA SER A 259 -16.44 9.97 -19.45
C SER A 259 -15.81 11.36 -19.50
N LYS A 260 -14.55 11.50 -19.06
CA LYS A 260 -13.89 12.81 -19.00
C LYS A 260 -12.36 12.73 -18.91
N ARG A 261 -11.72 13.35 -19.91
CA ARG A 261 -10.26 13.28 -20.15
C ARG A 261 -9.44 14.41 -19.52
N LEU A 262 -10.06 15.55 -19.24
CA LEU A 262 -9.35 16.74 -18.76
C LEU A 262 -10.10 17.34 -17.58
N TYR A 263 -9.36 17.55 -16.50
CA TYR A 263 -9.83 18.24 -15.29
C TYR A 263 -8.99 19.48 -15.05
N SER A 264 -9.62 20.51 -14.49
CA SER A 264 -9.03 21.78 -14.13
C SER A 264 -9.43 22.13 -12.70
N LEU A 265 -8.45 22.10 -11.81
CA LEU A 265 -8.59 22.45 -10.39
C LEU A 265 -7.99 23.83 -10.13
N ARG A 266 -8.67 24.67 -9.35
CA ARG A 266 -8.07 25.86 -8.76
C ARG A 266 -7.63 25.52 -7.35
N VAL A 267 -6.32 25.51 -7.15
CA VAL A 267 -5.69 25.18 -5.87
C VAL A 267 -5.22 26.46 -5.19
N GLN A 268 -5.41 26.55 -3.88
CA GLN A 268 -4.89 27.60 -3.03
C GLN A 268 -3.82 27.05 -2.10
N VAL A 269 -2.79 27.85 -1.86
CA VAL A 269 -1.83 27.67 -0.77
C VAL A 269 -1.96 28.83 0.20
N THR A 270 -1.88 28.57 1.50
CA THR A 270 -1.98 29.58 2.58
C THR A 270 -0.94 29.31 3.65
N ASN A 271 -0.44 30.33 4.34
CA ASN A 271 0.29 30.07 5.60
C ASN A 271 -0.65 29.52 6.67
N THR A 272 -0.14 28.64 7.52
CA THR A 272 -0.88 28.14 8.69
C THR A 272 -1.04 29.21 9.77
N HIS A 273 -0.06 30.12 9.89
CA HIS A 273 0.00 31.14 10.94
C HIS A 273 -0.04 32.56 10.38
N ILE A 274 -1.21 33.21 10.38
CA ILE A 274 -1.35 34.58 9.88
C ILE A 274 -1.00 35.60 10.97
N ASP A 275 -0.03 36.49 10.72
CA ASP A 275 0.23 37.66 11.57
C ASP A 275 -0.62 38.86 11.11
N ARG A 276 -1.61 39.22 11.94
CA ARG A 276 -2.55 40.32 11.66
C ARG A 276 -1.90 41.67 11.43
N ARG A 277 -0.69 41.90 11.94
CA ARG A 277 0.05 43.16 11.72
C ARG A 277 0.37 43.37 10.24
N PHE A 278 0.45 42.28 9.49
CA PHE A 278 0.88 42.26 8.10
C PHE A 278 -0.24 41.94 7.11
N GLU A 279 -1.50 41.79 7.58
CA GLU A 279 -2.70 41.61 6.72
C GLU A 279 -2.81 42.65 5.59
N GLN A 280 -2.24 43.84 5.78
CA GLN A 280 -2.23 44.91 4.77
C GLN A 280 -1.25 44.69 3.61
N LEU A 281 -0.26 43.78 3.74
CA LEU A 281 0.73 43.47 2.71
C LEU A 281 0.19 42.56 1.59
N GLY A 282 -1.03 42.05 1.75
CA GLY A 282 -1.75 41.31 0.72
C GLY A 282 -2.39 40.02 1.25
N PRO A 283 -3.00 39.22 0.37
CA PRO A 283 -3.49 37.91 0.78
C PRO A 283 -2.29 37.02 1.15
N PHE A 284 -2.32 36.45 2.36
CA PHE A 284 -1.42 35.39 2.84
C PHE A 284 -1.72 34.04 2.19
N SER A 285 -2.04 34.12 0.90
CA SER A 285 -2.44 33.01 0.06
C SER A 285 -2.09 33.29 -1.38
N ASP A 286 -1.85 32.24 -2.14
CA ASP A 286 -1.73 32.30 -3.59
C ASP A 286 -2.57 31.19 -4.23
N THR A 287 -2.91 31.35 -5.50
CA THR A 287 -3.73 30.39 -6.24
C THR A 287 -3.08 30.01 -7.55
N ALA A 288 -3.14 28.72 -7.89
CA ALA A 288 -2.69 28.19 -9.17
C ALA A 288 -3.74 27.25 -9.77
N ILE A 289 -3.70 27.10 -11.10
CA ILE A 289 -4.57 26.17 -11.82
C ILE A 289 -3.81 24.88 -12.06
N VAL A 290 -4.38 23.73 -11.71
CA VAL A 290 -3.81 22.42 -12.02
C VAL A 290 -4.69 21.74 -13.06
N ARG A 291 -4.11 21.46 -14.23
CA ARG A 291 -4.73 20.73 -15.32
C ARG A 291 -4.27 19.28 -15.27
N ILE A 292 -5.21 18.36 -15.07
CA ILE A 292 -4.95 16.93 -14.98
C ILE A 292 -5.53 16.27 -16.23
N THR A 293 -4.65 15.69 -17.05
CA THR A 293 -5.04 14.89 -18.20
C THR A 293 -5.12 13.42 -17.80
N VAL A 294 -6.29 12.82 -17.96
CA VAL A 294 -6.43 11.37 -17.83
C VAL A 294 -5.95 10.72 -19.12
N THR A 295 -5.14 9.68 -19.01
CA THR A 295 -4.69 8.88 -20.16
C THR A 295 -5.44 7.56 -20.21
N ASP A 296 -5.89 7.22 -21.42
CA ASP A 296 -6.59 6.00 -21.79
C ASP A 296 -5.78 4.75 -21.41
N VAL A 297 -6.42 3.76 -20.80
CA VAL A 297 -5.85 2.44 -20.50
C VAL A 297 -6.84 1.37 -20.92
N ASP A 298 -6.40 0.53 -21.86
CA ASP A 298 -7.14 -0.59 -22.45
C ASP A 298 -8.04 -1.35 -21.45
N GLU A 299 -9.35 -1.29 -21.67
CA GLU A 299 -10.40 -1.92 -20.86
C GLU A 299 -11.10 -3.05 -21.62
N PRO A 300 -11.55 -4.12 -20.94
CA PRO A 300 -12.18 -5.24 -21.62
C PRO A 300 -13.59 -4.87 -22.17
N PRO A 301 -14.07 -5.49 -23.26
CA PRO A 301 -15.35 -5.13 -23.87
C PRO A 301 -16.55 -5.24 -22.92
N VAL A 302 -17.46 -4.28 -22.92
CA VAL A 302 -18.61 -4.25 -22.01
C VAL A 302 -19.91 -4.64 -22.72
N PHE A 303 -20.62 -5.63 -22.17
CA PHE A 303 -21.96 -6.01 -22.66
C PHE A 303 -22.99 -4.91 -22.42
N SER A 304 -23.90 -4.73 -23.39
CA SER A 304 -24.97 -3.72 -23.32
C SER A 304 -26.00 -3.97 -22.20
N ARG A 305 -26.04 -5.19 -21.66
CA ARG A 305 -26.86 -5.57 -20.50
C ARG A 305 -26.04 -6.42 -19.53
N ALA A 306 -26.39 -6.35 -18.25
CA ALA A 306 -25.77 -7.17 -17.21
C ALA A 306 -26.18 -8.66 -17.29
N MET A 307 -27.32 -8.95 -17.92
CA MET A 307 -27.78 -10.30 -18.24
C MET A 307 -28.79 -10.27 -19.39
N TYR A 308 -28.94 -11.38 -20.10
CA TYR A 308 -29.95 -11.56 -21.14
C TYR A 308 -30.90 -12.69 -20.77
N ILE A 309 -32.19 -12.49 -21.06
CA ILE A 309 -33.21 -13.54 -20.97
C ILE A 309 -33.81 -13.68 -22.36
N PHE A 310 -33.75 -14.88 -22.92
CA PHE A 310 -34.40 -15.24 -24.17
C PHE A 310 -35.41 -16.35 -23.92
N GLU A 311 -36.44 -16.40 -24.76
CA GLU A 311 -37.46 -17.45 -24.71
C GLU A 311 -37.49 -18.14 -26.07
N VAL A 312 -37.54 -19.47 -26.07
CA VAL A 312 -37.55 -20.30 -27.28
C VAL A 312 -38.51 -21.47 -27.06
N ASP A 313 -39.30 -21.79 -28.06
CA ASP A 313 -40.22 -22.94 -28.02
C ASP A 313 -39.43 -24.24 -28.24
N GLU A 314 -39.75 -25.33 -27.54
CA GLU A 314 -38.95 -26.57 -27.60
C GLU A 314 -38.95 -27.25 -28.97
N ASP A 315 -40.03 -27.10 -29.73
CA ASP A 315 -40.17 -27.61 -31.11
C ASP A 315 -39.35 -26.81 -32.14
N THR A 316 -38.64 -25.76 -31.70
CA THR A 316 -37.81 -24.92 -32.55
C THR A 316 -36.73 -25.76 -33.24
N PRO A 317 -36.66 -25.78 -34.58
CA PRO A 317 -35.70 -26.62 -35.29
C PRO A 317 -34.26 -26.16 -35.03
N ALA A 318 -33.33 -27.12 -35.03
CA ALA A 318 -31.91 -26.84 -34.91
C ALA A 318 -31.44 -25.85 -35.99
N GLY A 319 -30.61 -24.89 -35.57
CA GLY A 319 -30.10 -23.80 -36.39
C GLY A 319 -30.90 -22.50 -36.31
N SER A 320 -32.02 -22.50 -35.57
CA SER A 320 -32.86 -21.31 -35.42
C SER A 320 -32.25 -20.28 -34.46
N SER A 321 -32.50 -19.00 -34.73
CA SER A 321 -32.02 -17.90 -33.90
C SER A 321 -32.86 -17.75 -32.63
N VAL A 322 -32.21 -17.80 -31.46
CA VAL A 322 -32.82 -17.62 -30.13
C VAL A 322 -32.83 -16.14 -29.73
N GLY A 323 -31.72 -15.43 -29.99
CA GLY A 323 -31.55 -14.03 -29.61
C GLY A 323 -30.14 -13.52 -29.90
N THR A 324 -29.91 -12.23 -29.70
CA THR A 324 -28.61 -11.60 -30.01
C THR A 324 -28.10 -10.84 -28.79
N VAL A 325 -26.84 -11.09 -28.43
CA VAL A 325 -26.12 -10.30 -27.43
C VAL A 325 -25.24 -9.26 -28.11
N SER A 326 -24.92 -8.17 -27.42
CA SER A 326 -24.07 -7.12 -27.96
C SER A 326 -23.19 -6.54 -26.85
N ALA A 327 -21.90 -6.50 -27.11
CA ALA A 327 -20.87 -5.84 -26.33
C ALA A 327 -20.17 -4.78 -27.20
N ARG A 328 -19.65 -3.76 -26.53
CA ARG A 328 -18.83 -2.72 -27.13
C ARG A 328 -17.57 -2.54 -26.30
N ASP A 329 -16.48 -2.27 -26.97
CA ASP A 329 -15.28 -1.79 -26.31
C ASP A 329 -15.50 -0.32 -25.88
N PRO A 330 -15.28 0.04 -24.61
CA PRO A 330 -15.45 1.42 -24.17
C PRO A 330 -14.36 2.34 -24.73
N ASP A 331 -13.16 1.82 -25.02
CA ASP A 331 -11.98 2.61 -25.31
C ASP A 331 -12.11 3.45 -26.58
N THR A 332 -11.27 4.49 -26.68
CA THR A 332 -11.33 5.42 -27.83
C THR A 332 -10.93 4.74 -29.14
N ILE A 333 -10.12 3.68 -29.05
CA ILE A 333 -9.75 2.86 -30.19
C ILE A 333 -10.84 1.80 -30.36
N ASN A 334 -11.52 1.82 -31.50
CA ASN A 334 -12.60 0.85 -31.75
C ASN A 334 -12.02 -0.53 -32.03
N HIS A 335 -11.87 -1.34 -30.98
CA HIS A 335 -11.41 -2.70 -31.07
C HIS A 335 -12.51 -3.66 -31.56
N LEU A 336 -12.14 -4.63 -32.40
CA LEU A 336 -13.09 -5.60 -32.93
C LEU A 336 -13.40 -6.66 -31.87
N VAL A 337 -14.65 -6.67 -31.40
CA VAL A 337 -15.14 -7.65 -30.41
C VAL A 337 -15.62 -8.93 -31.10
N LYS A 338 -15.21 -10.08 -30.56
CA LYS A 338 -15.65 -11.43 -30.97
C LYS A 338 -16.42 -12.11 -29.85
N TYR A 339 -17.46 -12.85 -30.23
CA TYR A 339 -18.33 -13.55 -29.27
C TYR A 339 -18.09 -15.06 -29.27
N THR A 340 -18.08 -15.67 -28.08
CA THR A 340 -18.02 -17.13 -27.91
C THR A 340 -18.87 -17.58 -26.72
N ILE A 341 -19.37 -18.82 -26.74
CA ILE A 341 -20.07 -19.41 -25.58
C ILE A 341 -19.04 -20.10 -24.69
N ASP A 342 -19.10 -19.84 -23.38
CA ASP A 342 -18.30 -20.57 -22.40
C ASP A 342 -18.79 -22.02 -22.30
N ARG A 343 -17.99 -22.94 -22.83
CA ARG A 343 -18.33 -24.37 -22.91
C ARG A 343 -18.35 -25.07 -21.55
N HIS A 344 -17.89 -24.43 -20.47
CA HIS A 344 -18.08 -24.95 -19.11
C HIS A 344 -19.52 -24.79 -18.62
N THR A 345 -20.28 -23.85 -19.22
CA THR A 345 -21.68 -23.58 -18.86
C THR A 345 -22.69 -24.23 -19.81
N ASP A 346 -22.24 -24.65 -21.00
CA ASP A 346 -23.03 -25.35 -22.02
C ASP A 346 -22.41 -26.72 -22.31
N LEU A 347 -22.50 -27.63 -21.32
CA LEU A 347 -21.84 -28.95 -21.36
C LEU A 347 -22.37 -29.83 -22.50
N GLU A 348 -23.66 -29.72 -22.78
CA GLU A 348 -24.37 -30.50 -23.81
C GLU A 348 -24.22 -29.92 -25.22
N ARG A 349 -23.62 -28.71 -25.32
CA ARG A 349 -23.42 -27.99 -26.59
C ARG A 349 -24.74 -27.82 -27.34
N LEU A 350 -25.76 -27.36 -26.63
CA LEU A 350 -27.10 -27.15 -27.19
C LEU A 350 -27.16 -25.86 -28.01
N PHE A 351 -26.23 -24.93 -27.80
CA PHE A 351 -26.25 -23.61 -28.42
C PHE A 351 -24.97 -23.30 -29.19
N ASN A 352 -25.11 -22.50 -30.23
CA ASN A 352 -24.03 -21.88 -30.99
C ASN A 352 -24.17 -20.36 -30.96
N ILE A 353 -23.08 -19.64 -31.23
CA ILE A 353 -23.09 -18.19 -31.35
C ILE A 353 -22.31 -17.75 -32.59
N ASP A 354 -22.86 -16.77 -33.32
CA ASP A 354 -22.13 -16.10 -34.39
C ASP A 354 -21.04 -15.19 -33.79
N SER A 355 -19.79 -15.47 -34.15
CA SER A 355 -18.63 -14.76 -33.59
C SER A 355 -18.57 -13.27 -33.90
N ASN A 356 -19.29 -12.77 -34.92
CA ASN A 356 -19.22 -11.38 -35.36
C ASN A 356 -20.39 -10.55 -34.84
N ASN A 357 -21.61 -11.09 -34.87
CA ASN A 357 -22.82 -10.34 -34.54
C ASN A 357 -23.46 -10.74 -33.20
N GLY A 358 -22.97 -11.80 -32.53
CA GLY A 358 -23.45 -12.23 -31.22
C GLY A 358 -24.81 -12.93 -31.22
N THR A 359 -25.29 -13.39 -32.39
CA THR A 359 -26.56 -14.13 -32.49
C THR A 359 -26.39 -15.54 -32.00
N ILE A 360 -27.17 -15.93 -31.00
CA ILE A 360 -27.23 -17.26 -30.42
C ILE A 360 -28.27 -18.07 -31.19
N SER A 361 -27.90 -19.27 -31.60
CA SER A 361 -28.77 -20.22 -32.28
C SER A 361 -28.78 -21.59 -31.60
N THR A 362 -29.87 -22.33 -31.78
CA THR A 362 -29.96 -23.72 -31.35
C THR A 362 -29.04 -24.59 -32.21
N LEU A 363 -28.25 -25.45 -31.59
CA LEU A 363 -27.41 -26.45 -32.30
C LEU A 363 -28.09 -27.82 -32.32
N GLN A 364 -28.82 -28.14 -31.26
CA GLN A 364 -29.60 -29.37 -31.10
C GLN A 364 -31.05 -29.01 -30.75
N GLY A 365 -31.95 -30.01 -30.80
CA GLY A 365 -33.31 -29.85 -30.31
C GLY A 365 -33.33 -29.57 -28.81
N LEU A 366 -34.31 -28.81 -28.37
CA LEU A 366 -34.56 -28.53 -26.96
C LEU A 366 -35.73 -29.39 -26.50
N ASP A 367 -35.74 -29.74 -25.22
CA ASP A 367 -36.79 -30.52 -24.58
C ASP A 367 -37.00 -29.90 -23.20
N ARG A 368 -38.18 -29.33 -23.00
CA ARG A 368 -38.52 -28.58 -21.81
C ARG A 368 -38.81 -29.50 -20.63
N GLU A 369 -39.38 -30.68 -20.86
CA GLU A 369 -39.65 -31.71 -19.84
C GLU A 369 -38.34 -32.17 -19.22
N THR A 370 -37.27 -32.25 -20.02
CA THR A 370 -35.91 -32.48 -19.54
C THR A 370 -35.33 -31.25 -18.82
N SER A 371 -35.35 -30.07 -19.47
CA SER A 371 -34.77 -28.86 -18.90
C SER A 371 -35.51 -27.58 -19.29
N LYS A 372 -36.25 -27.02 -18.34
CA LYS A 372 -37.01 -25.77 -18.52
C LYS A 372 -36.15 -24.52 -18.76
N TRP A 373 -34.91 -24.53 -18.28
CA TRP A 373 -33.99 -23.38 -18.34
C TRP A 373 -32.58 -23.82 -18.70
N HIS A 374 -31.95 -23.09 -19.62
CA HIS A 374 -30.53 -23.22 -19.89
C HIS A 374 -29.81 -21.95 -19.49
N ASN A 375 -28.79 -22.11 -18.63
CA ASN A 375 -28.02 -21.01 -18.08
C ASN A 375 -26.62 -21.06 -18.68
N ILE A 376 -26.41 -20.33 -19.77
CA ILE A 376 -25.13 -20.27 -20.46
C ILE A 376 -24.43 -18.95 -20.16
N SER A 377 -23.11 -18.93 -20.26
CA SER A 377 -22.31 -17.71 -20.21
C SER A 377 -21.73 -17.42 -21.59
N VAL A 378 -21.83 -16.17 -22.02
CA VAL A 378 -21.25 -15.69 -23.28
C VAL A 378 -20.05 -14.80 -22.97
N LEU A 379 -18.97 -15.03 -23.70
CA LEU A 379 -17.74 -14.26 -23.63
C LEU A 379 -17.67 -13.28 -24.80
N ALA A 380 -17.33 -12.04 -24.51
CA ALA A 380 -16.91 -11.05 -25.50
C ALA A 380 -15.40 -10.88 -25.35
N THR A 381 -14.65 -11.11 -26.43
CA THR A 381 -13.19 -11.06 -26.45
C THR A 381 -12.73 -10.01 -27.45
N GLU A 382 -11.80 -9.19 -27.02
CA GLU A 382 -11.13 -8.22 -27.87
C GLU A 382 -10.01 -8.91 -28.68
N LEU A 383 -9.99 -8.69 -30.00
CA LEU A 383 -9.05 -9.41 -30.87
C LEU A 383 -7.59 -8.98 -30.71
N SER A 384 -7.33 -7.72 -30.33
CA SER A 384 -6.00 -7.13 -30.25
C SER A 384 -5.24 -7.55 -28.99
N THR A 385 -5.90 -7.50 -27.84
CA THR A 385 -5.27 -7.66 -26.51
C THR A 385 -5.69 -8.95 -25.80
N ALA A 386 -6.65 -9.68 -26.36
CA ALA A 386 -7.27 -10.88 -25.78
C ALA A 386 -7.96 -10.64 -24.41
N LEU A 387 -8.25 -9.38 -24.07
CA LEU A 387 -9.12 -9.05 -22.95
C LEU A 387 -10.53 -9.60 -23.17
N GLN A 388 -11.15 -10.08 -22.10
CA GLN A 388 -12.46 -10.75 -22.18
C GLN A 388 -13.39 -10.41 -21.03
N THR A 389 -14.67 -10.28 -21.33
CA THR A 389 -15.75 -10.19 -20.33
C THR A 389 -16.76 -11.30 -20.53
N ARG A 390 -17.51 -11.60 -19.47
CA ARG A 390 -18.54 -12.64 -19.47
C ARG A 390 -19.90 -12.06 -19.09
N VAL A 391 -20.95 -12.53 -19.74
CA VAL A 391 -22.34 -12.20 -19.39
C VAL A 391 -23.18 -13.47 -19.26
N PRO A 392 -24.02 -13.59 -18.21
CA PRO A 392 -24.97 -14.68 -18.11
C PRO A 392 -26.14 -14.48 -19.09
N VAL A 393 -26.51 -15.56 -19.77
CA VAL A 393 -27.65 -15.64 -20.68
C VAL A 393 -28.55 -16.78 -20.22
N PHE A 394 -29.79 -16.43 -19.88
CA PHE A 394 -30.82 -17.36 -19.44
C PHE A 394 -31.75 -17.62 -20.62
N ILE A 395 -31.85 -18.87 -21.04
CA ILE A 395 -32.74 -19.30 -22.12
C ILE A 395 -33.85 -20.10 -21.47
N LYS A 396 -35.06 -19.53 -21.50
CA LYS A 396 -36.27 -20.20 -21.03
C LYS A 396 -36.87 -20.98 -22.19
N VAL A 397 -37.04 -22.28 -21.98
CA VAL A 397 -37.73 -23.12 -22.95
C VAL A 397 -39.23 -23.00 -22.68
N ARG A 398 -39.99 -22.66 -23.72
CA ARG A 398 -41.45 -22.58 -23.70
C ARG A 398 -42.01 -23.92 -24.14
N ASP A 399 -43.10 -24.27 -23.47
CA ASP A 399 -43.84 -25.52 -23.63
C ASP A 399 -44.61 -25.56 -24.95
N VAL A 400 -44.55 -26.71 -25.61
CA VAL A 400 -45.30 -27.10 -26.79
C VAL A 400 -45.91 -28.46 -26.51
N ASN A 401 -47.20 -28.64 -26.83
CA ASN A 401 -47.93 -29.87 -26.54
C ASN A 401 -47.44 -31.06 -27.41
N ASP A 402 -46.38 -31.73 -26.98
CA ASP A 402 -45.73 -32.84 -27.68
C ASP A 402 -45.80 -34.17 -26.91
N ASN A 403 -46.23 -34.15 -25.64
CA ASN A 403 -46.51 -35.33 -24.85
C ASN A 403 -48.01 -35.65 -24.87
N ALA A 404 -48.33 -36.95 -24.83
CA ALA A 404 -49.71 -37.41 -24.82
C ALA A 404 -50.13 -37.79 -23.40
N PRO A 405 -51.39 -37.51 -22.99
CA PRO A 405 -51.81 -37.81 -21.63
C PRO A 405 -51.90 -39.32 -21.40
N GLU A 406 -51.40 -39.78 -20.25
CA GLU A 406 -51.36 -41.19 -19.87
C GLU A 406 -52.12 -41.47 -18.57
N PHE A 407 -52.35 -42.74 -18.23
CA PHE A 407 -52.94 -43.04 -16.92
C PHE A 407 -52.05 -42.58 -15.78
N ALA A 408 -52.65 -41.92 -14.79
CA ALA A 408 -51.95 -41.46 -13.59
C ALA A 408 -51.23 -42.59 -12.81
N MET A 409 -51.70 -43.83 -13.00
CA MET A 409 -51.08 -45.05 -12.47
C MET A 409 -51.55 -46.28 -13.26
N TYR A 410 -50.92 -47.42 -13.01
CA TYR A 410 -51.42 -48.69 -13.53
C TYR A 410 -52.77 -49.06 -12.88
N TYR A 411 -53.83 -49.12 -13.69
CA TYR A 411 -55.15 -49.51 -13.23
C TYR A 411 -55.43 -50.98 -13.48
N GLU A 412 -55.75 -51.70 -12.40
CA GLU A 412 -56.30 -53.06 -12.43
C GLU A 412 -57.51 -53.13 -11.49
N THR A 413 -58.59 -53.74 -11.95
CA THR A 413 -59.82 -53.87 -11.17
C THR A 413 -60.46 -55.24 -11.39
N PHE A 414 -61.58 -55.50 -10.70
CA PHE A 414 -62.35 -56.72 -10.86
C PHE A 414 -63.83 -56.44 -11.13
N VAL A 415 -64.50 -57.40 -11.74
CA VAL A 415 -65.95 -57.41 -11.96
C VAL A 415 -66.55 -58.71 -11.42
N CYS A 416 -67.65 -58.60 -10.68
CA CYS A 416 -68.33 -59.76 -10.12
C CYS A 416 -69.15 -60.52 -11.18
N GLU A 417 -69.15 -61.85 -11.13
CA GLU A 417 -69.94 -62.68 -12.06
C GLU A 417 -71.46 -62.40 -12.00
N ASN A 418 -71.97 -61.95 -10.86
CA ASN A 418 -73.38 -61.63 -10.61
C ASN A 418 -73.71 -60.13 -10.74
N VAL A 419 -72.78 -59.32 -11.28
CA VAL A 419 -72.94 -57.87 -11.44
C VAL A 419 -74.16 -57.52 -12.32
N LYS A 420 -74.83 -56.41 -12.00
CA LYS A 420 -75.89 -55.84 -12.83
C LYS A 420 -75.28 -54.94 -13.91
N ALA A 421 -76.03 -54.71 -14.99
CA ALA A 421 -75.67 -53.69 -15.96
C ALA A 421 -75.74 -52.29 -15.32
N GLY A 422 -74.85 -51.38 -15.74
CA GLY A 422 -74.73 -50.01 -15.27
C GLY A 422 -73.98 -49.84 -13.95
N GLN A 423 -73.29 -50.87 -13.45
CA GLN A 423 -72.55 -50.79 -12.19
C GLN A 423 -71.15 -50.21 -12.42
N LEU A 424 -70.75 -49.24 -11.58
CA LEU A 424 -69.40 -48.69 -11.53
C LEU A 424 -68.42 -49.74 -11.01
N ILE A 425 -67.35 -50.00 -11.77
CA ILE A 425 -66.29 -50.96 -11.40
C ILE A 425 -64.95 -50.28 -11.08
N GLN A 426 -64.64 -49.16 -11.72
CA GLN A 426 -63.41 -48.41 -11.48
C GLN A 426 -63.58 -46.96 -11.91
N THR A 427 -62.93 -46.05 -11.17
CA THR A 427 -62.68 -44.69 -11.64
C THR A 427 -61.19 -44.60 -12.01
N ILE A 428 -60.92 -44.14 -13.22
CA ILE A 428 -59.57 -43.92 -13.75
C ILE A 428 -59.29 -42.42 -13.87
N SER A 429 -58.03 -42.03 -13.85
CA SER A 429 -57.58 -40.65 -14.07
C SER A 429 -56.34 -40.63 -14.96
N ALA A 430 -56.09 -39.49 -15.60
CA ALA A 430 -54.94 -39.27 -16.46
C ALA A 430 -54.04 -38.12 -15.95
N VAL A 431 -52.79 -38.12 -16.39
CA VAL A 431 -51.79 -37.07 -16.17
C VAL A 431 -51.06 -36.79 -17.49
N ASP A 432 -50.56 -35.56 -17.61
CA ASP A 432 -49.74 -35.10 -18.73
C ASP A 432 -48.50 -34.38 -18.18
N THR A 433 -47.39 -34.45 -18.90
CA THR A 433 -46.12 -33.82 -18.52
C THR A 433 -45.99 -32.38 -19.02
N ASP A 434 -46.81 -31.99 -20.00
CA ASP A 434 -46.83 -30.65 -20.59
C ASP A 434 -47.38 -29.60 -19.59
N GLU A 435 -47.20 -28.30 -19.90
CA GLU A 435 -47.73 -27.20 -19.09
C GLU A 435 -49.07 -26.66 -19.67
N PRO A 436 -50.06 -26.36 -18.81
CA PRO A 436 -50.01 -26.34 -17.34
C PRO A 436 -50.31 -27.70 -16.67
N LEU A 437 -49.38 -28.17 -15.81
CA LEU A 437 -49.51 -29.39 -14.99
C LEU A 437 -50.87 -29.56 -14.27
N VAL A 438 -51.55 -28.45 -13.94
CA VAL A 438 -52.92 -28.43 -13.45
C VAL A 438 -53.73 -27.51 -14.36
N GLY A 439 -54.66 -28.09 -15.11
CA GLY A 439 -55.54 -27.31 -15.99
C GLY A 439 -55.87 -27.99 -17.32
N HIS A 440 -55.05 -28.96 -17.76
CA HIS A 440 -55.38 -29.78 -18.92
C HIS A 440 -56.74 -30.46 -18.72
N LYS A 441 -57.55 -30.52 -19.77
CA LYS A 441 -58.83 -31.23 -19.77
C LYS A 441 -58.71 -32.46 -20.68
N PHE A 442 -58.76 -33.64 -20.08
CA PHE A 442 -58.66 -34.89 -20.83
C PHE A 442 -60.03 -35.41 -21.24
N VAL A 443 -60.09 -36.05 -22.40
CA VAL A 443 -61.28 -36.74 -22.91
C VAL A 443 -61.01 -38.24 -22.93
N PHE A 444 -61.89 -39.01 -22.29
CA PHE A 444 -61.76 -40.46 -22.20
C PHE A 444 -62.75 -41.17 -23.12
N SER A 445 -62.24 -42.08 -23.95
CA SER A 445 -63.06 -42.92 -24.82
C SER A 445 -62.54 -44.36 -24.87
N LEU A 446 -63.36 -45.30 -25.34
CA LEU A 446 -62.90 -46.67 -25.61
C LEU A 446 -62.47 -46.75 -27.07
N SER A 447 -61.28 -47.30 -27.33
CA SER A 447 -60.72 -47.46 -28.69
C SER A 447 -61.67 -48.23 -29.62
N THR A 448 -62.44 -49.17 -29.06
CA THR A 448 -63.45 -49.93 -29.78
C THR A 448 -64.74 -50.03 -28.98
N ILE A 449 -65.87 -50.18 -29.68
CA ILE A 449 -67.17 -50.40 -29.04
C ILE A 449 -67.11 -51.72 -28.27
N ASN A 450 -67.03 -51.63 -26.95
CA ASN A 450 -66.99 -52.80 -26.09
C ASN A 450 -68.43 -53.27 -25.76
N PRO A 451 -68.77 -54.56 -25.97
CA PRO A 451 -70.10 -55.08 -25.64
C PRO A 451 -70.29 -55.29 -24.13
N ASN A 452 -69.21 -55.33 -23.34
CA ASN A 452 -69.23 -55.74 -21.94
C ASN A 452 -69.11 -54.55 -20.98
N PHE A 453 -68.41 -53.48 -21.38
CA PHE A 453 -68.15 -52.30 -20.57
C PHE A 453 -68.44 -51.01 -21.35
N THR A 454 -68.72 -49.94 -20.63
CA THR A 454 -68.89 -48.58 -21.14
C THR A 454 -68.06 -47.64 -20.29
N ILE A 455 -67.51 -46.60 -20.91
CA ILE A 455 -66.83 -45.51 -20.22
C ILE A 455 -67.76 -44.30 -20.16
N PHE A 456 -67.74 -43.59 -19.03
CA PHE A 456 -68.40 -42.31 -18.85
C PHE A 456 -67.35 -41.32 -18.36
N ASP A 457 -67.09 -40.30 -19.17
CA ASP A 457 -66.22 -39.19 -18.80
C ASP A 457 -66.94 -38.31 -17.78
N ASN A 458 -66.28 -38.02 -16.65
CA ASN A 458 -66.85 -37.17 -15.61
C ASN A 458 -66.59 -35.67 -15.84
N GLU A 459 -65.82 -35.32 -16.88
CA GLU A 459 -65.39 -33.96 -17.19
C GLU A 459 -64.53 -33.29 -16.10
N ASP A 460 -63.94 -34.08 -15.19
CA ASP A 460 -63.08 -33.66 -14.09
C ASP A 460 -61.69 -34.34 -14.14
N ASN A 461 -61.23 -34.71 -15.35
CA ASN A 461 -60.04 -35.53 -15.60
C ASN A 461 -60.09 -36.95 -15.01
N THR A 462 -61.28 -37.40 -14.63
CA THR A 462 -61.54 -38.79 -14.28
C THR A 462 -62.64 -39.38 -15.17
N ALA A 463 -62.57 -40.69 -15.38
CA ALA A 463 -63.61 -41.43 -16.08
C ALA A 463 -64.07 -42.63 -15.28
N ARG A 464 -65.37 -42.89 -15.32
CA ARG A 464 -66.01 -44.04 -14.69
C ARG A 464 -66.14 -45.17 -15.70
N ILE A 465 -65.67 -46.35 -15.34
CA ILE A 465 -65.87 -47.57 -16.10
C ILE A 465 -67.07 -48.30 -15.52
N LEU A 466 -68.09 -48.53 -16.34
CA LEU A 466 -69.33 -49.19 -15.97
C LEU A 466 -69.52 -50.49 -16.76
N THR A 467 -70.22 -51.44 -16.16
CA THR A 467 -70.65 -52.65 -16.87
C THR A 467 -71.77 -52.33 -17.86
N ARG A 468 -71.63 -52.71 -19.12
CA ARG A 468 -72.69 -52.56 -20.14
C ARG A 468 -73.70 -53.69 -20.07
N ARG A 469 -73.21 -54.89 -19.78
CA ARG A 469 -74.03 -56.10 -19.63
C ARG A 469 -74.07 -56.54 -18.16
N GLY A 470 -75.14 -57.23 -17.81
CA GLY A 470 -75.21 -57.97 -16.54
C GLY A 470 -74.71 -59.40 -16.73
N ARG A 471 -74.15 -59.96 -15.66
CA ARG A 471 -73.56 -61.31 -15.59
C ARG A 471 -72.30 -61.52 -16.44
N PHE A 472 -71.24 -61.97 -15.78
CA PHE A 472 -69.98 -62.37 -16.40
C PHE A 472 -69.72 -63.84 -16.06
N ASN A 473 -69.16 -64.59 -17.01
CA ASN A 473 -68.79 -66.00 -16.80
C ASN A 473 -67.27 -66.12 -16.79
N ARG A 474 -66.71 -66.36 -15.61
CA ARG A 474 -65.27 -66.46 -15.40
C ARG A 474 -64.65 -67.66 -16.15
N ARG A 475 -65.43 -68.71 -16.44
CA ARG A 475 -64.96 -69.89 -17.20
C ARG A 475 -64.84 -69.63 -18.70
N GLU A 476 -65.63 -68.68 -19.22
CA GLU A 476 -65.53 -68.26 -20.63
C GLU A 476 -64.40 -67.26 -20.82
N MET A 477 -64.29 -66.28 -19.91
CA MET A 477 -63.26 -65.27 -19.96
C MET A 477 -62.94 -64.79 -18.55
N SER A 478 -61.70 -65.03 -18.11
CA SER A 478 -61.23 -64.71 -16.76
C SER A 478 -60.75 -63.27 -16.60
N SER A 479 -60.38 -62.61 -17.69
CA SER A 479 -59.88 -61.24 -17.71
C SER A 479 -60.25 -60.53 -19.00
N TYR A 480 -60.59 -59.24 -18.90
CA TYR A 480 -60.82 -58.34 -20.01
C TYR A 480 -59.73 -57.26 -20.03
N LEU A 481 -59.20 -56.99 -21.22
CA LEU A 481 -58.29 -55.88 -21.47
C LEU A 481 -59.08 -54.78 -22.17
N LEU A 482 -59.16 -53.61 -21.54
CA LEU A 482 -59.94 -52.47 -22.01
C LEU A 482 -58.99 -51.37 -22.50
N PRO A 483 -58.81 -51.20 -23.82
CA PRO A 483 -58.03 -50.09 -24.37
C PRO A 483 -58.85 -48.80 -24.26
N VAL A 484 -58.44 -47.93 -23.35
CA VAL A 484 -58.98 -46.58 -23.14
C VAL A 484 -58.09 -45.60 -23.89
N VAL A 485 -58.68 -44.85 -24.81
CA VAL A 485 -58.02 -43.73 -25.48
C VAL A 485 -58.23 -42.49 -24.64
N ILE A 486 -57.14 -41.81 -24.33
CA ILE A 486 -57.09 -40.55 -23.59
C ILE A 486 -56.55 -39.52 -24.57
N SER A 487 -57.27 -38.42 -24.77
CA SER A 487 -56.80 -37.30 -25.57
C SER A 487 -56.82 -36.02 -24.75
N ASP A 488 -55.85 -35.15 -24.98
CA ASP A 488 -55.91 -33.77 -24.49
C ASP A 488 -56.90 -32.94 -25.34
N ASN A 489 -56.96 -31.64 -25.06
CA ASN A 489 -57.69 -30.66 -25.87
C ASN A 489 -56.78 -29.51 -26.35
N ASP A 490 -55.47 -29.67 -26.22
CA ASP A 490 -54.48 -28.64 -26.58
C ASP A 490 -54.02 -28.85 -28.03
N TYR A 491 -53.45 -27.84 -28.68
CA TYR A 491 -53.03 -27.95 -30.09
C TYR A 491 -51.49 -28.03 -30.19
N PRO A 492 -50.93 -29.02 -30.92
CA PRO A 492 -51.62 -30.11 -31.61
C PRO A 492 -52.20 -31.14 -30.61
N ILE A 493 -53.37 -31.69 -30.92
CA ILE A 493 -54.05 -32.64 -30.02
C ILE A 493 -53.24 -33.93 -29.96
N GLN A 494 -52.82 -34.33 -28.76
CA GLN A 494 -52.15 -35.61 -28.53
C GLN A 494 -53.12 -36.63 -27.93
N SER A 495 -52.87 -37.91 -28.22
CA SER A 495 -53.68 -39.00 -27.68
C SER A 495 -52.87 -40.26 -27.45
N SER A 496 -53.13 -40.93 -26.33
CA SER A 496 -52.53 -42.21 -25.97
C SER A 496 -53.60 -43.27 -25.78
N THR A 497 -53.23 -44.54 -25.90
CA THR A 497 -54.12 -45.67 -25.59
C THR A 497 -53.55 -46.49 -24.44
N SER A 498 -54.19 -46.40 -23.28
CA SER A 498 -53.82 -47.15 -22.08
C SER A 498 -54.78 -48.32 -21.83
N THR A 499 -54.28 -49.44 -21.33
CA THR A 499 -55.09 -50.66 -21.15
C THR A 499 -55.46 -50.90 -19.70
N LEU A 500 -56.74 -50.86 -19.37
CA LEU A 500 -57.29 -51.26 -18.08
C LEU A 500 -57.52 -52.77 -18.02
N THR A 501 -56.98 -53.43 -17.00
CA THR A 501 -57.20 -54.86 -16.78
C THR A 501 -58.37 -55.09 -15.84
N VAL A 502 -59.40 -55.82 -16.29
CA VAL A 502 -60.58 -56.18 -15.49
C VAL A 502 -60.64 -57.69 -15.30
N ARG A 503 -60.44 -58.17 -14.07
CA ARG A 503 -60.55 -59.60 -13.73
C ARG A 503 -61.98 -59.98 -13.38
N VAL A 504 -62.46 -61.13 -13.84
CA VAL A 504 -63.78 -61.64 -13.44
C VAL A 504 -63.64 -62.45 -12.18
N CYS A 505 -64.39 -62.11 -11.13
CA CYS A 505 -64.33 -62.75 -9.82
C CYS A 505 -65.70 -63.22 -9.33
N ALA A 506 -65.71 -64.27 -8.52
CA ALA A 506 -66.89 -64.67 -7.77
C ALA A 506 -67.03 -63.75 -6.55
N CYS A 507 -68.23 -63.22 -6.33
CA CYS A 507 -68.52 -62.29 -5.24
C CYS A 507 -69.74 -62.73 -4.42
N ASP A 508 -69.79 -62.31 -3.16
CA ASP A 508 -70.94 -62.52 -2.29
C ASP A 508 -72.14 -61.62 -2.68
N SER A 509 -73.28 -61.80 -2.02
CA SER A 509 -74.50 -61.01 -2.28
C SER A 509 -74.39 -59.53 -1.90
N ARG A 510 -73.31 -59.13 -1.23
CA ARG A 510 -72.99 -57.74 -0.86
C ARG A 510 -71.94 -57.11 -1.80
N GLY A 511 -71.45 -57.87 -2.79
CA GLY A 511 -70.47 -57.41 -3.77
C GLY A 511 -69.01 -57.58 -3.33
N ASN A 512 -68.74 -58.26 -2.22
CA ASN A 512 -67.38 -58.53 -1.77
C ASN A 512 -66.80 -59.72 -2.54
N VAL A 513 -65.54 -59.58 -2.98
CA VAL A 513 -64.82 -60.63 -3.70
C VAL A 513 -64.58 -61.85 -2.81
N GLN A 514 -64.94 -63.02 -3.31
CA GLN A 514 -64.63 -64.31 -2.68
C GLN A 514 -63.44 -64.99 -3.35
N THR A 515 -63.47 -65.13 -4.69
CA THR A 515 -62.36 -65.76 -5.44
C THR A 515 -62.14 -65.11 -6.81
N CYS A 516 -60.92 -64.67 -7.08
CA CYS A 516 -60.49 -64.11 -8.37
C CYS A 516 -59.51 -65.01 -9.14
N SER A 517 -58.92 -66.02 -8.49
CA SER A 517 -57.81 -66.81 -9.03
C SER A 517 -58.28 -68.10 -9.69
N THR A 518 -57.98 -68.30 -10.98
CA THR A 518 -57.98 -69.65 -11.57
C THR A 518 -56.77 -70.36 -10.99
N GLU A 519 -57.04 -71.27 -10.04
CA GLU A 519 -56.05 -72.12 -9.36
C GLU A 519 -55.16 -71.41 -8.34
N ALA A 520 -55.64 -71.37 -7.09
CA ALA A 520 -54.77 -71.61 -5.95
C ALA A 520 -54.52 -73.12 -5.88
N LEU A 521 -53.57 -73.62 -6.68
CA LEU A 521 -52.92 -74.88 -6.38
C LEU A 521 -51.82 -74.58 -5.37
N LEU A 522 -52.00 -75.10 -4.16
CA LEU A 522 -50.97 -75.30 -3.16
C LEU A 522 -49.78 -76.04 -3.79
N LEU A 523 -48.85 -75.30 -4.41
CA LEU A 523 -47.46 -75.68 -4.35
C LEU A 523 -46.98 -75.19 -2.99
N SER A 524 -46.90 -76.12 -2.05
CA SER A 524 -45.86 -76.06 -1.02
C SER A 524 -44.62 -75.49 -1.68
N ALA A 525 -44.08 -74.39 -1.12
CA ALA A 525 -42.87 -73.73 -1.58
C ALA A 525 -41.77 -74.77 -1.80
N GLY A 526 -41.69 -75.25 -3.03
CA GLY A 526 -40.75 -76.20 -3.56
C GLY A 526 -40.24 -75.52 -4.80
N LEU A 527 -39.07 -74.91 -4.67
CA LEU A 527 -38.39 -74.19 -5.72
C LEU A 527 -38.37 -75.10 -6.97
N SER A 528 -39.07 -74.70 -8.03
CA SER A 528 -39.12 -75.43 -9.30
C SER A 528 -37.70 -75.82 -9.72
N THR A 529 -37.49 -77.01 -10.27
CA THR A 529 -36.16 -77.42 -10.77
C THR A 529 -35.58 -76.39 -11.73
N GLY A 530 -36.42 -75.66 -12.48
CA GLY A 530 -36.00 -74.52 -13.30
C GLY A 530 -35.58 -73.29 -12.50
N ALA A 531 -36.20 -73.01 -11.35
CA ALA A 531 -35.80 -71.95 -10.43
C ALA A 531 -34.52 -72.31 -9.65
N LEU A 532 -34.35 -73.58 -9.27
CA LEU A 532 -33.08 -74.09 -8.73
C LEU A 532 -31.96 -73.99 -9.77
N VAL A 533 -32.23 -74.36 -11.02
CA VAL A 533 -31.26 -74.21 -12.11
C VAL A 533 -30.99 -72.72 -12.38
N ALA A 534 -31.99 -71.85 -12.40
CA ALA A 534 -31.79 -70.41 -12.59
C ALA A 534 -31.04 -69.76 -11.43
N ILE A 535 -31.30 -70.16 -10.18
CA ILE A 535 -30.55 -69.70 -9.01
C ILE A 535 -29.12 -70.25 -9.05
N LEU A 536 -28.91 -71.51 -9.43
CA LEU A 536 -27.58 -72.09 -9.62
C LEU A 536 -26.83 -71.37 -10.76
N LEU A 537 -27.52 -71.01 -11.84
CA LEU A 537 -26.98 -70.31 -13.00
C LEU A 537 -26.68 -68.84 -12.66
N CYS A 538 -27.53 -68.17 -11.87
CA CYS A 538 -27.27 -66.85 -11.32
C CYS A 538 -26.10 -66.87 -10.33
N ILE A 539 -25.98 -67.90 -9.47
CA ILE A 539 -24.84 -68.07 -8.56
C ILE A 539 -23.56 -68.36 -9.36
N LEU A 540 -23.63 -69.16 -10.42
CA LEU A 540 -22.51 -69.41 -11.33
C LEU A 540 -22.12 -68.15 -12.12
N ILE A 541 -23.08 -67.33 -12.56
CA ILE A 541 -22.81 -66.03 -13.21
C ILE A 541 -22.21 -65.07 -12.18
N LEU A 542 -22.72 -65.00 -10.96
CA LEU A 542 -22.14 -64.17 -9.89
C LEU A 542 -20.74 -64.63 -9.52
N LEU A 543 -20.49 -65.94 -9.42
CA LEU A 543 -19.15 -66.49 -9.22
C LEU A 543 -18.24 -66.19 -10.41
N MET A 544 -18.74 -66.28 -11.64
CA MET A 544 -17.99 -65.88 -12.83
C MET A 544 -17.69 -64.38 -12.84
N ILE A 545 -18.61 -63.51 -12.41
CA ILE A 545 -18.39 -62.07 -12.27
C ILE A 545 -17.41 -61.79 -11.14
N VAL A 546 -17.47 -62.50 -10.01
CA VAL A 546 -16.53 -62.35 -8.88
C VAL A 546 -15.15 -62.88 -9.26
N VAL A 547 -15.06 -64.00 -9.99
CA VAL A 547 -13.80 -64.53 -10.53
C VAL A 547 -13.26 -63.62 -11.63
N LEU A 548 -14.10 -63.04 -12.49
CA LEU A 548 -13.71 -62.04 -13.49
C LEU A 548 -13.24 -60.76 -12.79
N PHE A 549 -13.91 -60.32 -11.73
CA PHE A 549 -13.51 -59.15 -10.94
C PHE A 549 -12.23 -59.42 -10.15
N ALA A 550 -12.03 -60.63 -9.65
CA ALA A 550 -10.80 -61.07 -9.00
C ALA A 550 -9.64 -61.27 -10.00
N ALA A 551 -9.93 -61.74 -11.21
CA ALA A 551 -8.98 -61.87 -12.31
C ALA A 551 -8.60 -60.50 -12.88
N LEU A 552 -9.56 -59.58 -13.02
CA LEU A 552 -9.33 -58.17 -13.37
C LEU A 552 -8.54 -57.46 -12.26
N ARG A 553 -8.80 -57.75 -10.98
CA ARG A 553 -7.97 -57.26 -9.85
C ARG A 553 -6.57 -57.87 -9.85
N ARG A 554 -6.40 -59.13 -10.29
CA ARG A 554 -5.08 -59.77 -10.43
C ARG A 554 -4.34 -59.32 -11.70
N GLN A 555 -5.03 -58.97 -12.78
CA GLN A 555 -4.47 -58.36 -13.99
C GLN A 555 -4.14 -56.88 -13.81
N LYS A 556 -4.79 -56.17 -12.87
CA LYS A 556 -4.42 -54.81 -12.47
C LYS A 556 -3.14 -54.71 -11.61
N LYS A 557 -2.42 -55.82 -11.39
CA LYS A 557 -1.04 -55.82 -10.88
C LYS A 557 -0.07 -56.25 -11.97
N LYS A 558 0.02 -55.45 -13.03
CA LYS A 558 1.22 -55.16 -13.83
C LYS A 558 0.97 -53.80 -14.52
N GLU A 559 1.99 -52.97 -14.47
CA GLU A 559 2.03 -51.50 -14.61
C GLU A 559 1.31 -50.92 -15.84
N PRO A 560 0.81 -49.67 -15.71
CA PRO A 560 1.26 -48.68 -16.68
C PRO A 560 1.70 -47.35 -16.05
N LEU A 561 2.59 -46.69 -16.78
CA LEU A 561 3.12 -45.35 -16.57
C LEU A 561 2.01 -44.29 -16.50
N ILE A 562 1.95 -43.63 -15.34
CA ILE A 562 1.95 -42.17 -15.10
C ILE A 562 1.24 -41.29 -16.16
N ILE A 563 0.14 -40.64 -15.74
CA ILE A 563 0.00 -39.17 -15.66
C ILE A 563 -1.11 -38.88 -14.65
N SER A 564 -0.74 -38.19 -13.57
CA SER A 564 -1.51 -37.99 -12.35
C SER A 564 -2.11 -36.59 -12.28
N LYS A 565 -3.33 -36.47 -11.75
CA LYS A 565 -3.79 -35.22 -11.17
C LYS A 565 -4.77 -35.46 -10.01
N GLU A 566 -4.61 -34.60 -9.02
CA GLU A 566 -5.40 -34.34 -7.80
C GLU A 566 -5.20 -35.24 -6.56
N ASP A 567 -4.42 -34.63 -5.67
CA ASP A 567 -3.99 -35.01 -4.34
C ASP A 567 -5.01 -34.56 -3.28
N VAL A 568 -5.64 -35.49 -2.55
CA VAL A 568 -6.31 -35.18 -1.26
C VAL A 568 -6.18 -36.37 -0.29
N ARG A 569 -5.27 -36.16 0.67
CA ARG A 569 -5.33 -36.48 2.11
C ARG A 569 -4.68 -37.75 2.69
N ASP A 570 -3.86 -37.41 3.69
CA ASP A 570 -3.60 -38.05 4.99
C ASP A 570 -2.61 -39.22 5.05
N ASN A 571 -1.36 -38.94 5.46
CA ASN A 571 -0.93 -39.11 6.85
C ASN A 571 0.60 -38.99 7.01
N VAL A 572 0.99 -38.27 8.08
CA VAL A 572 2.02 -38.63 9.07
C VAL A 572 3.21 -39.49 8.59
N VAL A 573 4.44 -38.97 8.71
CA VAL A 573 5.56 -39.54 9.49
C VAL A 573 6.83 -38.68 9.30
N SER A 574 7.60 -38.60 10.38
CA SER A 574 8.90 -37.95 10.61
C SER A 574 9.99 -38.20 9.56
N TYR A 575 10.89 -37.22 9.41
CA TYR A 575 12.24 -37.43 8.90
C TYR A 575 13.28 -36.87 9.89
N ASN A 576 14.02 -37.79 10.50
CA ASN A 576 15.46 -37.65 10.75
C ASN A 576 16.16 -38.72 9.90
N ASP A 577 17.42 -38.43 9.58
CA ASP A 577 18.48 -39.30 9.04
C ASP A 577 18.61 -39.43 7.52
N GLU A 578 19.43 -38.51 6.97
CA GLU A 578 20.74 -38.72 6.27
C GLU A 578 20.97 -37.46 5.40
N GLY A 579 21.88 -36.51 5.67
CA GLY A 579 23.29 -36.60 6.07
C GLY A 579 24.15 -36.84 4.82
N GLY A 580 24.91 -35.91 4.23
CA GLY A 580 25.26 -34.52 4.61
C GLY A 580 26.14 -33.80 3.57
N GLY A 581 26.76 -32.70 4.01
CA GLY A 581 27.74 -31.83 3.32
C GLY A 581 27.30 -30.36 3.37
N GLU A 582 27.50 -29.60 4.46
CA GLU A 582 28.73 -28.83 4.81
C GLU A 582 29.26 -28.05 3.59
N GLU A 583 28.99 -26.76 3.44
CA GLU A 583 29.69 -25.62 4.08
C GLU A 583 28.74 -24.41 4.29
N ASP A 584 29.13 -23.48 5.17
CA ASP A 584 28.47 -22.19 5.53
C ASP A 584 27.59 -22.13 6.80
N THR A 585 27.98 -22.81 7.87
CA THR A 585 27.51 -22.47 9.23
C THR A 585 28.65 -22.10 10.17
N GLN A 586 29.24 -20.91 9.98
CA GLN A 586 30.01 -20.25 11.02
C GLN A 586 29.70 -18.75 11.10
N ALA A 587 28.51 -18.42 11.60
CA ALA A 587 28.25 -17.19 12.33
C ALA A 587 26.97 -17.41 13.14
N PHE A 588 26.86 -16.82 14.32
CA PHE A 588 25.72 -16.89 15.27
C PHE A 588 25.77 -18.04 16.29
N ASP A 589 26.47 -17.77 17.40
CA ASP A 589 26.33 -18.50 18.66
C ASP A 589 25.08 -18.02 19.41
N ILE A 590 24.01 -18.82 19.33
CA ILE A 590 22.71 -18.60 19.98
C ILE A 590 22.77 -18.85 21.51
N GLY A 591 23.90 -19.30 22.06
CA GLY A 591 24.10 -19.47 23.51
C GLY A 591 24.10 -18.16 24.30
N THR A 592 24.44 -17.04 23.67
CA THR A 592 24.64 -15.74 24.33
C THR A 592 23.34 -15.02 24.72
N LEU A 593 22.17 -15.52 24.29
CA LEU A 593 20.87 -14.89 24.56
C LEU A 593 20.10 -15.51 25.72
N ARG A 594 20.68 -16.49 26.43
CA ARG A 594 19.97 -17.26 27.47
C ARG A 594 20.42 -17.01 28.91
N ASN A 595 21.48 -16.24 29.16
CA ASN A 595 21.92 -15.95 30.53
C ASN A 595 22.71 -14.63 30.67
N PRO A 596 22.15 -13.55 31.25
CA PRO A 596 22.79 -12.24 31.30
C PRO A 596 23.76 -12.03 32.48
N GLU A 597 24.06 -13.06 33.30
CA GLU A 597 24.87 -12.89 34.53
C GLU A 597 26.35 -13.31 34.43
N VAL A 598 26.92 -13.48 33.23
CA VAL A 598 28.36 -13.73 33.08
C VAL A 598 28.95 -12.75 32.07
N ILE A 599 29.21 -11.52 32.53
CA ILE A 599 29.99 -10.53 31.78
C ILE A 599 31.42 -10.57 32.32
N ASP A 600 32.28 -11.30 31.61
CA ASP A 600 33.73 -11.29 31.86
C ASP A 600 34.35 -10.14 31.04
N THR A 601 34.88 -9.12 31.72
CA THR A 601 35.18 -7.78 31.17
C THR A 601 36.43 -7.70 30.29
N ASN A 602 37.01 -8.83 29.87
CA ASN A 602 38.30 -8.86 29.17
C ASN A 602 38.28 -9.53 27.78
N LYS A 603 37.14 -9.59 27.09
CA LYS A 603 37.09 -9.99 25.67
C LYS A 603 36.44 -8.90 24.80
N LEU A 604 37.24 -8.31 23.92
CA LEU A 604 36.78 -7.43 22.84
C LEU A 604 35.92 -8.21 21.84
N ARG A 605 34.74 -7.67 21.54
CA ARG A 605 33.85 -8.10 20.45
C ARG A 605 34.57 -8.07 19.10
N ARG A 606 34.35 -9.08 18.25
CA ARG A 606 34.92 -9.18 16.89
C ARG A 606 34.08 -8.49 15.81
N ASP A 607 33.00 -7.86 16.22
CA ASP A 607 31.96 -7.23 15.40
C ASP A 607 32.16 -5.70 15.24
N ILE A 608 33.33 -5.17 15.60
CA ILE A 608 33.71 -3.77 15.37
C ILE A 608 35.09 -3.74 14.71
N MET A 609 35.12 -3.52 13.39
CA MET A 609 36.32 -2.94 12.78
C MET A 609 36.27 -1.42 12.98
N PRO A 610 37.31 -0.80 13.53
CA PRO A 610 37.43 0.65 13.58
C PRO A 610 37.45 1.20 12.15
N GLU A 611 36.66 2.22 11.91
CA GLU A 611 36.71 3.06 10.72
C GLU A 611 38.11 3.67 10.62
N MET A 612 38.99 3.02 9.85
CA MET A 612 40.33 3.51 9.59
C MET A 612 40.23 4.69 8.63
N LEU A 613 40.50 5.86 9.18
CA LEU A 613 40.88 7.09 8.48
C LEU A 613 41.86 6.78 7.35
N PHE A 614 41.39 6.80 6.10
CA PHE A 614 42.25 6.95 4.93
C PHE A 614 42.26 8.43 4.50
N PRO A 615 43.43 8.99 4.18
CA PRO A 615 43.58 10.41 3.89
C PRO A 615 42.90 10.79 2.57
N PHE A 616 42.24 11.94 2.57
CA PHE A 616 41.80 12.66 1.37
C PHE A 616 42.91 12.67 0.30
N ARG A 617 42.67 12.02 -0.84
CA ARG A 617 43.44 12.28 -2.07
C ARG A 617 42.68 13.29 -2.92
N ARG A 618 43.32 14.45 -3.11
CA ARG A 618 42.91 15.48 -4.09
C ARG A 618 42.89 14.86 -5.49
N THR A 619 41.75 14.90 -6.15
CA THR A 619 41.65 14.72 -7.59
C THR A 619 42.43 15.85 -8.29
N SER A 620 43.29 15.49 -9.23
CA SER A 620 43.94 16.45 -10.14
C SER A 620 42.86 17.27 -10.87
N PRO A 621 43.01 18.60 -11.06
CA PRO A 621 42.05 19.37 -11.83
C PRO A 621 42.12 18.95 -13.30
N ILE A 622 40.99 18.51 -13.85
CA ILE A 622 40.85 18.20 -15.27
C ILE A 622 40.88 19.51 -16.06
N LYS A 623 41.71 19.58 -17.10
CA LYS A 623 41.72 20.70 -18.06
C LYS A 623 40.44 20.65 -18.90
N ASP A 624 39.71 21.76 -18.93
CA ASP A 624 38.63 22.03 -19.88
C ASP A 624 39.16 21.96 -21.32
N ASN A 625 39.02 20.79 -21.96
CA ASN A 625 38.86 20.54 -23.41
C ASN A 625 39.39 19.15 -23.80
N THR A 626 38.67 18.08 -23.45
CA THR A 626 38.88 16.76 -24.06
C THR A 626 37.56 16.12 -24.43
N ASP A 627 37.55 15.49 -25.61
CA ASP A 627 36.44 14.74 -26.20
C ASP A 627 35.84 13.75 -25.19
N VAL A 628 34.51 13.61 -25.18
CA VAL A 628 33.76 12.74 -24.26
C VAL A 628 34.28 11.30 -24.33
N ARG A 629 34.77 10.86 -25.50
CA ARG A 629 35.42 9.56 -25.65
C ARG A 629 36.70 9.40 -24.84
N ASP A 630 37.55 10.42 -24.80
CA ASP A 630 38.81 10.36 -24.05
C ASP A 630 38.56 10.43 -22.54
N PHE A 631 37.52 11.16 -22.12
CA PHE A 631 37.05 11.17 -20.74
C PHE A 631 36.57 9.78 -20.29
N ILE A 632 35.75 9.11 -21.10
CA ILE A 632 35.24 7.76 -20.80
C ILE A 632 36.39 6.75 -20.77
N ASN A 633 37.28 6.77 -21.77
CA ASN A 633 38.42 5.84 -21.83
C ASN A 633 39.42 6.06 -20.69
N GLY A 634 39.64 7.31 -20.27
CA GLY A 634 40.49 7.62 -19.12
C GLY A 634 39.91 7.09 -17.81
N ARG A 635 38.60 7.27 -17.59
CA ARG A 635 37.91 6.75 -16.40
C ARG A 635 37.86 5.22 -16.37
N LEU A 636 37.69 4.58 -17.53
CA LEU A 636 37.74 3.12 -17.65
C LEU A 636 39.11 2.59 -17.25
N HIS A 637 40.18 3.21 -17.77
CA HIS A 637 41.55 2.79 -17.49
C HIS A 637 41.92 2.98 -16.01
N GLU A 638 41.49 4.09 -15.38
CA GLU A 638 41.68 4.32 -13.94
C GLU A 638 40.97 3.28 -13.07
N ASN A 639 39.77 2.83 -13.48
CA ASN A 639 39.01 1.82 -12.76
C ASN A 639 39.58 0.40 -12.96
N ASP A 640 40.03 0.07 -14.18
CA ASP A 640 40.65 -1.22 -14.52
C ASP A 640 42.03 -1.42 -13.87
N SER A 641 42.69 -0.32 -13.48
CA SER A 641 44.01 -0.33 -12.84
C SER A 641 43.95 -0.11 -11.33
N ASP A 642 42.75 -0.05 -10.73
CA ASP A 642 42.56 0.06 -9.28
C ASP A 642 42.79 -1.29 -8.58
N PRO A 643 43.89 -1.45 -7.81
CA PRO A 643 44.20 -2.69 -7.11
C PRO A 643 43.31 -2.93 -5.88
N THR A 644 42.45 -1.98 -5.52
CA THR A 644 41.46 -2.08 -4.44
C THR A 644 40.05 -2.36 -4.95
N ALA A 645 39.84 -2.38 -6.27
CA ALA A 645 38.58 -2.78 -6.86
C ALA A 645 38.32 -4.28 -6.58
N PRO A 646 37.10 -4.66 -6.16
CA PRO A 646 36.76 -6.06 -5.96
C PRO A 646 36.83 -6.82 -7.30
N PRO A 647 37.28 -8.09 -7.32
CA PRO A 647 37.31 -8.88 -8.54
C PRO A 647 35.89 -9.07 -9.09
N TYR A 648 35.69 -8.79 -10.38
CA TYR A 648 34.45 -9.15 -11.06
C TYR A 648 34.36 -10.68 -11.20
N ASP A 649 33.18 -11.20 -10.89
CA ASP A 649 32.76 -12.60 -10.90
C ASP A 649 33.21 -13.48 -9.72
N SER A 650 32.40 -13.48 -8.66
CA SER A 650 32.19 -14.67 -7.84
C SER A 650 31.07 -15.51 -8.47
N LEU A 651 31.36 -16.77 -8.80
CA LEU A 651 30.47 -17.78 -9.39
C LEU A 651 29.18 -18.10 -8.59
N ALA A 652 28.91 -17.38 -7.50
CA ALA A 652 27.75 -17.60 -6.63
C ALA A 652 26.43 -16.99 -7.17
N THR A 653 26.47 -16.16 -8.21
CA THR A 653 25.29 -15.40 -8.66
C THR A 653 24.48 -16.07 -9.78
N TYR A 654 24.89 -17.24 -10.29
CA TYR A 654 24.29 -17.85 -11.50
C TYR A 654 23.49 -19.14 -11.27
N ALA A 655 23.20 -19.53 -10.02
CA ALA A 655 22.43 -20.76 -9.73
C ALA A 655 21.02 -20.50 -9.19
N TYR A 656 20.38 -19.37 -9.53
CA TYR A 656 18.99 -19.11 -9.14
C TYR A 656 18.19 -18.49 -10.29
N GLU A 657 17.85 -19.29 -11.30
CA GLU A 657 16.78 -18.95 -12.25
C GLU A 657 15.42 -19.25 -11.61
N GLY A 658 14.86 -18.25 -10.96
CA GLY A 658 13.44 -18.20 -10.61
C GLY A 658 12.60 -17.98 -11.87
N ASN A 659 11.56 -18.80 -12.03
CA ASN A 659 10.51 -18.67 -13.04
C ASN A 659 10.02 -17.21 -13.15
N GLY A 660 10.12 -16.60 -14.34
CA GLY A 660 9.38 -15.35 -14.65
C GLY A 660 10.07 -14.27 -15.48
N SER A 661 11.21 -14.53 -16.14
CA SER A 661 11.83 -13.52 -17.02
C SER A 661 11.48 -13.74 -18.50
N LEU A 662 11.15 -12.65 -19.21
CA LEU A 662 10.78 -12.58 -20.64
C LEU A 662 11.98 -12.61 -21.60
N ALA A 663 13.19 -12.92 -21.12
CA ALA A 663 14.36 -13.15 -21.95
C ALA A 663 14.60 -14.66 -22.07
N GLU A 664 14.65 -15.17 -23.31
CA GLU A 664 14.95 -16.58 -23.60
C GLU A 664 16.27 -17.01 -22.95
N SER A 665 16.22 -18.16 -22.27
CA SER A 665 17.34 -18.81 -21.62
C SER A 665 18.45 -19.17 -22.61
N LEU A 666 19.71 -18.95 -22.23
CA LEU A 666 20.91 -19.26 -23.00
C LEU A 666 21.23 -20.77 -23.09
N SER A 667 20.32 -21.65 -22.66
CA SER A 667 20.47 -23.12 -22.81
C SER A 667 20.16 -23.65 -24.23
N SER A 668 20.12 -22.81 -25.25
CA SER A 668 19.84 -23.21 -26.65
C SER A 668 21.07 -23.22 -27.57
N LEU A 669 22.28 -23.00 -27.06
CA LEU A 669 23.50 -23.01 -27.88
C LEU A 669 24.03 -24.40 -28.28
N GLU A 670 23.40 -25.49 -27.85
CA GLU A 670 23.82 -26.86 -28.19
C GLU A 670 22.83 -27.62 -29.09
N SER A 671 21.98 -26.90 -29.82
CA SER A 671 21.06 -27.55 -30.77
C SER A 671 20.95 -26.77 -32.08
N ALA A 672 21.97 -26.94 -32.92
CA ALA A 672 21.91 -27.09 -34.38
C ALA A 672 23.09 -26.39 -35.08
N ALA A 673 24.20 -27.10 -35.28
CA ALA A 673 24.99 -27.01 -36.51
C ALA A 673 26.12 -28.06 -36.50
N THR A 674 26.00 -28.97 -37.46
CA THR A 674 27.05 -29.70 -38.20
C THR A 674 28.53 -29.42 -37.85
N GLU A 675 29.26 -30.52 -37.63
CA GLU A 675 30.71 -30.73 -37.77
C GLU A 675 31.50 -29.53 -38.32
N GLY A 676 32.14 -28.80 -37.42
CA GLY A 676 33.19 -27.84 -37.71
C GLY A 676 33.98 -27.61 -36.44
N ASP A 677 35.26 -27.96 -36.46
CA ASP A 677 36.17 -27.81 -35.34
C ASP A 677 36.09 -26.38 -34.77
N GLN A 678 35.64 -26.25 -33.51
CA GLN A 678 35.50 -24.96 -32.84
C GLN A 678 36.88 -24.54 -32.31
N GLU A 679 37.55 -23.66 -33.04
CA GLU A 679 38.83 -23.08 -32.64
C GLU A 679 38.60 -21.93 -31.63
N PHE A 680 38.88 -22.19 -30.34
CA PHE A 680 38.70 -21.23 -29.24
C PHE A 680 39.86 -20.22 -29.09
N GLU A 681 40.74 -20.14 -30.08
CA GLU A 681 41.98 -19.33 -30.03
C GLU A 681 41.69 -17.82 -29.88
N TYR A 682 40.52 -17.37 -30.34
CA TYR A 682 40.11 -15.96 -30.27
C TYR A 682 39.92 -15.43 -28.84
N LEU A 683 39.69 -16.30 -27.84
CA LEU A 683 39.51 -15.92 -26.44
C LEU A 683 40.80 -15.32 -25.83
N SER A 684 41.96 -15.67 -26.38
CA SER A 684 43.25 -15.12 -25.94
C SER A 684 43.46 -13.65 -26.34
N HIS A 685 42.72 -13.18 -27.35
CA HIS A 685 42.82 -11.80 -27.86
C HIS A 685 41.97 -10.80 -27.07
N TRP A 686 41.11 -11.26 -26.15
CA TRP A 686 40.17 -10.41 -25.41
C TRP A 686 40.78 -9.79 -24.14
N GLY A 687 42.07 -10.00 -23.94
CA GLY A 687 42.84 -9.41 -22.84
C GLY A 687 43.14 -10.41 -21.72
N PRO A 688 43.97 -9.99 -20.74
CA PRO A 688 44.49 -10.89 -19.70
C PRO A 688 43.40 -11.49 -18.80
N GLN A 689 42.20 -10.91 -18.80
CA GLN A 689 41.03 -11.32 -18.03
C GLN A 689 40.41 -12.65 -18.53
N PHE A 690 40.55 -12.95 -19.83
CA PHE A 690 40.02 -14.18 -20.46
C PHE A 690 41.06 -15.28 -20.59
N LYS A 691 42.30 -15.04 -20.14
CA LYS A 691 43.42 -15.97 -20.24
C LYS A 691 43.13 -17.33 -19.58
N LYS A 692 42.45 -17.32 -18.44
CA LYS A 692 42.10 -18.55 -17.71
C LYS A 692 40.99 -19.35 -18.39
N LEU A 693 40.10 -18.67 -19.13
CA LEU A 693 39.06 -19.30 -19.95
C LEU A 693 39.68 -19.89 -21.23
N ALA A 694 40.57 -19.13 -21.88
CA ALA A 694 41.34 -19.58 -23.03
C ALA A 694 42.20 -20.81 -22.70
N ASP A 695 42.92 -20.80 -21.56
CA ASP A 695 43.73 -21.95 -21.11
C ASP A 695 42.88 -23.22 -20.85
N MET A 696 41.60 -23.06 -20.49
CA MET A 696 40.69 -24.17 -20.19
C MET A 696 40.11 -24.83 -21.45
N TYR A 697 39.90 -24.05 -22.53
CA TYR A 697 39.36 -24.54 -23.80
C TYR A 697 40.44 -24.88 -24.85
N ILE A 698 41.63 -24.29 -24.77
CA ILE A 698 42.75 -24.51 -25.70
C ILE A 698 43.70 -25.63 -25.20
N GLY A 699 43.61 -26.03 -23.94
CA GLY A 699 44.60 -26.89 -23.28
C GLY A 699 44.18 -28.32 -22.97
N GLN A 700 43.95 -29.19 -23.97
CA GLN A 700 44.16 -30.65 -23.82
C GLN A 700 44.23 -31.47 -25.14
N GLU A 701 44.93 -31.01 -26.18
CA GLU A 701 45.38 -31.91 -27.27
C GLU A 701 46.90 -31.98 -27.32
N SER A 702 47.51 -32.83 -26.50
CA SER A 702 48.87 -33.36 -26.78
C SER A 702 49.28 -34.49 -25.83
N GLN A 703 48.51 -35.58 -25.73
CA GLN A 703 49.08 -36.90 -25.39
C GLN A 703 48.22 -38.04 -25.95
N ARG A 704 48.52 -38.48 -27.18
CA ARG A 704 48.29 -39.86 -27.66
C ARG A 704 49.01 -40.11 -29.00
N GLU A 705 50.33 -40.33 -28.92
CA GLU A 705 51.06 -41.21 -29.83
C GLU A 705 51.53 -42.42 -29.02
N SER A 706 50.88 -43.58 -29.19
CA SER A 706 51.45 -44.96 -29.25
C SER A 706 50.35 -45.97 -29.52
#